data_AF-A0A932XN72-F1
#
_entry.id   AF-A0A932XN72-F1
#
_cell.length_a   1.000
_cell.length_b   1.000
_cell.length_c   1.000
_cell.angle_alpha   90.00
_cell.angle_beta   90.00
_cell.angle_gamma   90.00
#
_symmetry.space_group_name_H-M   'P 1'
#
loop_
_entity.id
_entity.type
_entity.pdbx_description
1 polymer ?
#
loop_
_entity_poly.entity_id
_entity_poly.type
_entity_poly.pdbx_seq_one_letter_code
_entity_poly.pdbx_strand_id
1 'polypeptide(L)'
;MMLDARHRRRLAALLAGALLGLLALGAAAAPAGAQSLLSQRPPARDPESMRYLPFEPELALLPTEPLPAPLPDALYELVERGQGEQAYVLLRVLLGQLQRGAADGTDGAARYRRHLAYLLRAGERIMAAEEQERLARGFVERHPDDPNFPWAFFYLTQALFRQGKPLEESFFFDDAALDALPASVQSSYFRMHAESATRQQHYARAAEFLLLERDRLPALAASDTEILDLLERLQSVEALEAFVAQQTRPDWLTAQLPFLRIRVLINVGRHGDALLAIQRLQRSGEAVSSAAQKALRTAREEIEDTVTTVPQRIGVLLPLGSSSAALRVLAGEVLDGLRLALSRRPPTPQEGEGRLERLIMADRPQAAVPPSGGDPARGYELVIRDTRNDPELVRRGVRELVQDQHVIGIIGPIARNESQAAVEEAADQHVPLISLSVSLDLPPRSGYVFRHSKSEEEEIAHLVAFAMDYLHAGRFVLLYPASRYGERMMRLFWDNVAARGGHIVAVAGYDISGDRDGQSDLKGIFEEITGLNRPLDAADTALLDAVGDRRPDPIVDFDAIFVPIGPNSAADLRVIASYPVTVDAERVMILGNRFWNAESILVAAEGKLRNAVFVDSYDRSGKDVQSQDFRNRHFLMYGHRLNYRAPTYYTAIGYDTLNMLEKLVEQTHTRSRRALAQALLKMPPYDGVTGLTTFLETGEAVKESMFFMLEGTSQRRVFP
;
A
#
# COMPACT_ATOMS: atom_id res chain seq x y z
N MET A 1 38.91 16.54 -40.79
CA MET A 1 40.13 15.70 -40.77
C MET A 1 39.80 14.33 -41.35
N MET A 2 40.31 14.03 -42.55
CA MET A 2 40.14 12.73 -43.21
C MET A 2 40.87 11.65 -42.42
N LEU A 3 40.14 10.65 -41.90
CA LEU A 3 40.70 9.46 -41.27
C LEU A 3 40.87 8.34 -42.31
N ASP A 4 42.10 7.84 -42.38
CA ASP A 4 42.69 6.89 -43.33
C ASP A 4 41.93 5.55 -43.45
N ALA A 5 41.83 5.03 -44.69
CA ALA A 5 41.13 3.81 -45.06
C ALA A 5 41.66 2.55 -44.34
N ARG A 6 42.88 2.59 -43.78
CA ARG A 6 43.44 1.52 -42.95
C ARG A 6 42.78 1.40 -41.58
N HIS A 7 42.25 2.49 -41.01
CA HIS A 7 41.56 2.46 -39.71
C HIS A 7 40.15 1.87 -39.80
N ARG A 8 39.43 2.10 -40.92
CA ARG A 8 38.10 1.50 -41.16
C ARG A 8 38.17 -0.02 -41.31
N ARG A 9 39.24 -0.54 -41.93
CA ARG A 9 39.46 -2.00 -42.07
C ARG A 9 39.82 -2.69 -40.75
N ARG A 10 40.50 -2.01 -39.82
CA ARG A 10 40.81 -2.54 -38.48
C ARG A 10 39.57 -2.57 -37.57
N LEU A 11 38.69 -1.58 -37.66
CA LEU A 11 37.42 -1.55 -36.93
C LEU A 11 36.43 -2.62 -37.44
N ALA A 12 36.37 -2.86 -38.76
CA ALA A 12 35.55 -3.93 -39.33
C ALA A 12 36.07 -5.33 -38.94
N ALA A 13 37.39 -5.53 -38.83
CA ALA A 13 37.98 -6.80 -38.40
C ALA A 13 37.79 -7.08 -36.89
N LEU A 14 37.79 -6.04 -36.04
CA LEU A 14 37.50 -6.16 -34.61
C LEU A 14 36.02 -6.46 -34.32
N LEU A 15 35.11 -5.90 -35.11
CA LEU A 15 33.67 -6.18 -35.01
C LEU A 15 33.29 -7.58 -35.55
N ALA A 16 34.00 -8.08 -36.56
CA ALA A 16 33.81 -9.46 -37.05
C ALA A 16 34.38 -10.52 -36.08
N GLY A 17 35.45 -10.21 -35.34
CA GLY A 17 36.01 -11.10 -34.32
C GLY A 17 35.13 -11.24 -33.06
N ALA A 18 34.43 -10.18 -32.66
CA ALA A 18 33.52 -10.21 -31.52
C ALA A 18 32.21 -10.99 -31.80
N LEU A 19 31.75 -11.00 -33.05
CA LEU A 19 30.56 -11.76 -33.47
C LEU A 19 30.83 -13.26 -33.67
N LEU A 20 32.08 -13.67 -33.93
CA LEU A 20 32.47 -15.09 -34.04
C LEU A 20 32.82 -15.74 -32.69
N GLY A 21 33.18 -14.95 -31.67
CA GLY A 21 33.40 -15.44 -30.30
C GLY A 21 32.12 -15.76 -29.53
N LEU A 22 30.98 -15.17 -29.91
CA LEU A 22 29.67 -15.38 -29.28
C LEU A 22 28.87 -16.55 -29.90
N LEU A 23 29.36 -17.14 -30.99
CA LEU A 23 28.73 -18.30 -31.66
C LEU A 23 29.46 -19.64 -31.39
N ALA A 24 30.53 -19.65 -30.57
CA ALA A 24 31.37 -20.83 -30.33
C ALA A 24 31.38 -21.35 -28.87
N LEU A 25 30.48 -20.88 -28.00
CA LEU A 25 30.27 -21.44 -26.66
C LEU A 25 28.81 -21.87 -26.49
N GLY A 26 28.47 -23.06 -26.97
CA GLY A 26 27.13 -23.62 -26.81
C GLY A 26 26.89 -24.96 -27.50
N ALA A 27 27.89 -25.84 -27.57
CA ALA A 27 27.69 -27.22 -28.03
C ALA A 27 28.74 -28.18 -27.44
N ALA A 28 28.48 -28.72 -26.23
CA ALA A 28 29.07 -29.97 -25.75
C ALA A 28 28.18 -30.55 -24.65
N ALA A 29 27.75 -31.79 -24.85
CA ALA A 29 26.73 -32.50 -24.09
C ALA A 29 27.22 -33.06 -22.74
N ALA A 30 26.31 -33.05 -21.74
CA ALA A 30 26.38 -33.83 -20.50
C ALA A 30 24.94 -34.25 -20.10
N PRO A 31 24.76 -35.30 -19.27
CA PRO A 31 23.79 -36.37 -19.54
C PRO A 31 22.41 -36.20 -18.88
N ALA A 32 21.49 -37.04 -19.37
CA ALA A 32 20.10 -37.27 -18.98
C ALA A 32 19.70 -36.90 -17.54
N GLY A 33 18.69 -36.03 -17.41
CA GLY A 33 17.89 -35.89 -16.19
C GLY A 33 17.54 -34.46 -15.75
N ALA A 34 16.96 -33.63 -16.62
CA ALA A 34 16.15 -32.46 -16.24
C ALA A 34 15.49 -31.84 -17.50
N GLN A 35 14.23 -32.17 -17.76
CA GLN A 35 13.45 -31.47 -18.80
C GLN A 35 12.98 -30.11 -18.25
N SER A 36 13.33 -29.06 -18.99
CA SER A 36 12.96 -27.66 -18.76
C SER A 36 11.45 -27.44 -18.90
N LEU A 37 10.82 -26.93 -17.84
CA LEU A 37 9.38 -26.66 -17.69
C LEU A 37 8.94 -25.28 -18.26
N LEU A 38 9.40 -24.91 -19.46
CA LEU A 38 9.04 -23.60 -20.06
C LEU A 38 8.48 -23.67 -21.49
N SER A 39 7.92 -24.81 -21.90
CA SER A 39 7.22 -24.95 -23.18
C SER A 39 6.06 -25.95 -23.14
N GLN A 40 5.28 -25.94 -22.07
CA GLN A 40 3.92 -26.47 -22.08
C GLN A 40 2.95 -25.33 -21.79
N ARG A 41 2.13 -24.98 -22.78
CA ARG A 41 0.91 -24.20 -22.55
C ARG A 41 0.13 -24.89 -21.42
N PRO A 42 -0.27 -24.20 -20.35
CA PRO A 42 -1.26 -24.76 -19.45
C PRO A 42 -2.53 -25.03 -20.28
N PRO A 43 -3.28 -26.12 -20.01
CA PRO A 43 -4.58 -26.29 -20.61
C PRO A 43 -5.41 -25.04 -20.28
N ALA A 44 -6.13 -24.54 -21.28
CA ALA A 44 -7.03 -23.40 -21.13
C ALA A 44 -7.88 -23.60 -19.88
N ARG A 45 -7.72 -22.72 -18.89
CA ARG A 45 -8.66 -22.64 -17.76
C ARG A 45 -9.97 -22.14 -18.36
N ASP A 46 -10.98 -22.98 -18.25
CA ASP A 46 -12.36 -22.67 -18.59
C ASP A 46 -12.78 -21.36 -17.88
N PRO A 47 -13.29 -20.34 -18.58
CA PRO A 47 -13.66 -19.06 -17.95
C PRO A 47 -14.82 -19.14 -16.94
N GLU A 48 -15.36 -20.31 -16.64
CA GLU A 48 -16.42 -20.49 -15.64
C GLU A 48 -15.93 -20.71 -14.20
N SER A 49 -14.62 -20.88 -13.92
CA SER A 49 -14.16 -21.33 -12.59
C SER A 49 -13.65 -20.25 -11.62
N MET A 50 -13.96 -18.96 -11.81
CA MET A 50 -13.69 -17.89 -10.83
C MET A 50 -14.75 -16.79 -10.84
N ARG A 51 -16.02 -17.17 -10.71
CA ARG A 51 -16.98 -16.29 -10.05
C ARG A 51 -16.82 -16.49 -8.55
N TYR A 52 -16.65 -15.39 -7.82
CA TYR A 52 -17.14 -15.32 -6.44
C TYR A 52 -18.61 -15.73 -6.49
N LEU A 53 -18.90 -17.00 -6.18
CA LEU A 53 -20.24 -17.38 -5.79
C LEU A 53 -20.44 -16.72 -4.42
N PRO A 54 -21.41 -15.81 -4.25
CA PRO A 54 -21.96 -15.64 -2.92
C PRO A 54 -22.41 -17.05 -2.49
N PHE A 55 -21.88 -17.54 -1.38
CA PHE A 55 -22.44 -18.72 -0.74
C PHE A 55 -23.80 -18.32 -0.16
N GLU A 56 -24.78 -18.08 -1.03
CA GLU A 56 -26.14 -18.41 -0.66
C GLU A 56 -26.18 -19.94 -0.65
N PRO A 57 -26.61 -20.58 0.44
CA PRO A 57 -26.82 -22.01 0.40
C PRO A 57 -27.90 -22.21 -0.65
N GLU A 58 -27.54 -22.77 -1.81
CA GLU A 58 -28.54 -23.45 -2.62
C GLU A 58 -29.22 -24.42 -1.67
N LEU A 59 -30.47 -24.10 -1.33
CA LEU A 59 -31.44 -25.03 -0.78
C LEU A 59 -31.58 -26.13 -1.83
N ALA A 60 -30.63 -27.07 -1.82
CA ALA A 60 -30.81 -28.38 -2.40
C ALA A 60 -32.16 -28.85 -1.86
N LEU A 61 -33.12 -28.97 -2.76
CA LEU A 61 -34.46 -29.48 -2.51
C LEU A 61 -34.36 -30.59 -1.48
N LEU A 62 -34.83 -30.30 -0.26
CA LEU A 62 -34.97 -31.30 0.78
C LEU A 62 -35.72 -32.47 0.16
N PRO A 63 -35.27 -33.73 0.34
CA PRO A 63 -36.07 -34.86 -0.09
C PRO A 63 -37.47 -34.70 0.51
N THR A 64 -38.47 -34.64 -0.36
CA THR A 64 -39.89 -34.48 -0.01
C THR A 64 -40.48 -35.75 0.61
N GLU A 65 -39.69 -36.81 0.74
CA GLU A 65 -40.03 -38.03 1.48
C GLU A 65 -39.48 -37.98 2.91
N PRO A 66 -40.23 -38.50 3.91
CA PRO A 66 -39.74 -38.60 5.28
C PRO A 66 -38.48 -39.48 5.32
N LEU A 67 -37.37 -38.90 5.77
CA LEU A 67 -36.11 -39.62 5.98
C LEU A 67 -36.36 -40.87 6.85
N PRO A 68 -35.96 -42.07 6.39
CA PRO A 68 -36.15 -43.29 7.17
C PRO A 68 -35.32 -43.22 8.45
N ALA A 69 -35.95 -43.48 9.59
CA ALA A 69 -35.22 -43.71 10.83
C ALA A 69 -34.59 -45.12 10.82
N PRO A 70 -33.36 -45.32 11.33
CA PRO A 70 -32.44 -44.32 11.88
C PRO A 70 -31.18 -44.12 11.00
N LEU A 71 -31.03 -42.92 10.43
CA LEU A 71 -29.80 -42.39 9.81
C LEU A 71 -28.75 -41.70 10.75
N PRO A 72 -28.94 -41.49 12.08
CA PRO A 72 -27.97 -40.73 12.89
C PRO A 72 -26.55 -41.29 12.93
N ASP A 73 -26.38 -42.61 13.01
CA ASP A 73 -25.06 -43.21 13.22
C ASP A 73 -24.14 -43.00 12.01
N ALA A 74 -24.68 -43.09 10.79
CA ALA A 74 -23.92 -42.81 9.57
C ALA A 74 -23.49 -41.33 9.48
N LEU A 75 -24.33 -40.41 9.95
CA LEU A 75 -24.00 -38.97 10.00
C LEU A 75 -22.91 -38.69 11.04
N TYR A 76 -22.97 -39.35 12.21
CA TYR A 76 -21.92 -39.22 13.23
C TYR A 76 -20.58 -39.79 12.74
N GLU A 77 -20.58 -40.92 12.02
CA GLU A 77 -19.37 -41.45 11.40
C GLU A 77 -18.72 -40.49 10.40
N LEU A 78 -19.52 -39.77 9.60
CA LEU A 78 -18.99 -38.75 8.69
C LEU A 78 -18.29 -37.63 9.47
N VAL A 79 -18.88 -37.18 10.58
CA VAL A 79 -18.26 -36.17 11.45
C VAL A 79 -16.95 -36.70 12.07
N GLU A 80 -16.93 -37.94 12.55
CA GLU A 80 -15.70 -38.56 13.11
C GLU A 80 -14.58 -38.71 12.06
N ARG A 81 -14.95 -38.90 10.78
CA ARG A 81 -13.99 -38.96 9.66
C ARG A 81 -13.55 -37.57 9.16
N GLY A 82 -13.96 -36.49 9.82
CA GLY A 82 -13.64 -35.12 9.41
C GLY A 82 -14.47 -34.61 8.22
N GLN A 83 -15.54 -35.31 7.83
CA GLN A 83 -16.45 -34.94 6.73
C GLN A 83 -17.71 -34.25 7.26
N GLY A 84 -17.58 -33.46 8.32
CA GLY A 84 -18.71 -32.85 9.02
C GLY A 84 -19.59 -31.93 8.15
N GLU A 85 -18.99 -31.25 7.18
CA GLU A 85 -19.71 -30.36 6.25
C GLU A 85 -20.82 -31.10 5.48
N GLN A 86 -20.57 -32.36 5.11
CA GLN A 86 -21.54 -33.20 4.38
C GLN A 86 -22.71 -33.63 5.28
N ALA A 87 -22.46 -33.78 6.58
CA ALA A 87 -23.46 -34.16 7.56
C ALA A 87 -24.26 -32.96 8.13
N TYR A 88 -23.71 -31.74 8.03
CA TYR A 88 -24.23 -30.56 8.73
C TYR A 88 -25.71 -30.26 8.44
N VAL A 89 -26.10 -30.21 7.16
CA VAL A 89 -27.48 -29.87 6.77
C VAL A 89 -28.49 -30.87 7.34
N LEU A 90 -28.17 -32.17 7.24
CA LEU A 90 -29.05 -33.24 7.72
C LEU A 90 -29.10 -33.28 9.26
N LEU A 91 -27.97 -33.10 9.94
CA LEU A 91 -27.93 -32.97 11.40
C LEU A 91 -28.76 -31.77 11.88
N ARG A 92 -28.71 -30.64 11.16
CA ARG A 92 -29.49 -29.45 11.51
C ARG A 92 -31.00 -29.69 11.39
N VAL A 93 -31.43 -30.36 10.33
CA VAL A 93 -32.84 -30.73 10.12
C VAL A 93 -33.33 -31.69 11.22
N LEU A 94 -32.52 -32.69 11.56
CA LEU A 94 -32.84 -33.70 12.57
C LEU A 94 -32.90 -33.10 13.99
N LEU A 95 -32.08 -32.10 14.31
CA LEU A 95 -32.12 -31.42 15.61
C LEU A 95 -33.53 -30.88 15.93
N GLY A 96 -34.20 -30.26 14.96
CA GLY A 96 -35.56 -29.71 15.13
C GLY A 96 -36.66 -30.76 15.32
N GLN A 97 -36.39 -32.01 14.91
CA GLN A 97 -37.28 -33.15 15.17
C GLN A 97 -37.02 -33.73 16.58
N LEU A 98 -35.74 -33.88 16.95
CA LEU A 98 -35.34 -34.39 18.26
C LEU A 98 -35.71 -33.45 19.41
N GLN A 99 -35.69 -32.13 19.19
CA GLN A 99 -36.07 -31.14 20.20
C GLN A 99 -37.53 -31.31 20.67
N ARG A 100 -38.42 -31.79 19.80
CA ARG A 100 -39.83 -32.05 20.12
C ARG A 100 -40.02 -33.35 20.92
N GLY A 101 -39.22 -34.39 20.65
CA GLY A 101 -39.28 -35.68 21.36
C GLY A 101 -38.48 -35.73 22.67
N ALA A 102 -37.54 -34.81 22.89
CA ALA A 102 -36.76 -34.72 24.13
C ALA A 102 -37.59 -34.30 25.36
N ALA A 103 -38.79 -33.76 25.16
CA ALA A 103 -39.73 -33.40 26.22
C ALA A 103 -40.41 -34.63 26.87
N ASP A 104 -40.37 -35.80 26.22
CA ASP A 104 -41.18 -36.97 26.57
C ASP A 104 -40.42 -38.06 27.38
N GLY A 105 -39.12 -37.88 27.70
CA GLY A 105 -38.38 -38.83 28.54
C GLY A 105 -36.84 -38.73 28.52
N THR A 106 -36.18 -39.47 29.41
CA THR A 106 -34.71 -39.42 29.66
C THR A 106 -33.85 -39.89 28.47
N ASP A 107 -34.31 -40.89 27.72
CA ASP A 107 -33.59 -41.43 26.54
C ASP A 107 -33.62 -40.46 25.34
N GLY A 108 -34.74 -39.75 25.14
CA GLY A 108 -34.85 -38.69 24.13
C GLY A 108 -33.92 -37.52 24.41
N ALA A 109 -33.79 -37.12 25.68
CA ALA A 109 -32.87 -36.08 26.09
C ALA A 109 -31.39 -36.45 25.87
N ALA A 110 -30.99 -37.69 26.13
CA ALA A 110 -29.63 -38.17 25.87
C ALA A 110 -29.29 -38.17 24.37
N ARG A 111 -30.22 -38.64 23.52
CA ARG A 111 -30.05 -38.59 22.06
C ARG A 111 -29.96 -37.16 21.53
N TYR A 112 -30.79 -36.25 22.05
CA TYR A 112 -30.73 -34.83 21.69
C TYR A 112 -29.36 -34.21 22.03
N ARG A 113 -28.83 -34.46 23.23
CA ARG A 113 -27.50 -33.96 23.64
C ARG A 113 -26.40 -34.46 22.73
N ARG A 114 -26.35 -35.77 22.48
CA ARG A 114 -25.37 -36.36 21.55
C ARG A 114 -25.48 -35.72 20.17
N HIS A 115 -26.69 -35.59 19.63
CA HIS A 115 -26.91 -35.00 18.32
C HIS A 115 -26.46 -33.55 18.24
N LEU A 116 -26.74 -32.75 19.28
CA LEU A 116 -26.32 -31.36 19.36
C LEU A 116 -24.78 -31.23 19.37
N ALA A 117 -24.07 -32.10 20.09
CA ALA A 117 -22.60 -32.10 20.09
C ALA A 117 -22.02 -32.41 18.69
N TYR A 118 -22.58 -33.40 17.97
CA TYR A 118 -22.17 -33.71 16.61
C TYR A 118 -22.53 -32.61 15.61
N LEU A 119 -23.65 -31.91 15.81
CA LEU A 119 -24.01 -30.75 15.00
C LEU A 119 -23.01 -29.61 15.17
N LEU A 120 -22.58 -29.32 16.41
CA LEU A 120 -21.55 -28.31 16.68
C LEU A 120 -20.23 -28.67 15.99
N ARG A 121 -19.83 -29.96 16.02
CA ARG A 121 -18.66 -30.47 15.29
C ARG A 121 -18.79 -30.32 13.78
N ALA A 122 -19.92 -30.74 13.22
CA ALA A 122 -20.20 -30.63 11.78
C ALA A 122 -20.23 -29.17 11.30
N GLY A 123 -20.67 -28.26 12.17
CA GLY A 123 -20.84 -26.85 11.88
C GLY A 123 -19.60 -25.98 12.05
N GLU A 124 -18.45 -26.53 12.43
CA GLU A 124 -17.23 -25.79 12.78
C GLU A 124 -16.88 -24.64 11.80
N ARG A 125 -17.01 -24.87 10.49
CA ARG A 125 -16.63 -23.90 9.45
C ARG A 125 -17.80 -23.16 8.81
N ILE A 126 -19.02 -23.66 8.98
CA ILE A 126 -20.21 -23.23 8.21
C ILE A 126 -21.26 -22.56 9.10
N MET A 127 -21.36 -22.97 10.37
CA MET A 127 -22.32 -22.41 11.30
C MET A 127 -21.98 -20.94 11.58
N ALA A 128 -23.01 -20.09 11.57
CA ALA A 128 -22.90 -18.69 11.99
C ALA A 128 -22.45 -18.63 13.46
N ALA A 129 -21.55 -17.69 13.79
CA ALA A 129 -20.91 -17.66 15.10
C ALA A 129 -21.92 -17.42 16.23
N GLU A 130 -22.95 -16.61 15.98
CA GLU A 130 -24.04 -16.33 16.92
C GLU A 130 -24.91 -17.57 17.18
N GLU A 131 -25.16 -18.36 16.14
CA GLU A 131 -25.90 -19.62 16.26
C GLU A 131 -25.08 -20.66 17.04
N GLN A 132 -23.79 -20.77 16.73
CA GLN A 132 -22.84 -21.66 17.40
C GLN A 132 -22.73 -21.33 18.89
N GLU A 133 -22.59 -20.04 19.24
CA GLU A 133 -22.58 -19.59 20.63
C GLU A 133 -23.85 -19.99 21.36
N ARG A 134 -25.03 -19.67 20.80
CA ARG A 134 -26.33 -19.95 21.44
C ARG A 134 -26.51 -21.45 21.70
N LEU A 135 -26.15 -22.30 20.74
CA LEU A 135 -26.29 -23.75 20.84
C LEU A 135 -25.27 -24.34 21.84
N ALA A 136 -24.00 -23.95 21.74
CA ALA A 136 -22.93 -24.43 22.59
C ALA A 136 -23.11 -23.99 24.05
N ARG A 137 -23.41 -22.70 24.28
CA ARG A 137 -23.71 -22.14 25.61
C ARG A 137 -24.88 -22.88 26.25
N GLY A 138 -25.96 -23.06 25.50
CA GLY A 138 -27.13 -23.78 25.97
C GLY A 138 -26.83 -25.24 26.32
N PHE A 139 -25.81 -25.87 25.74
CA PHE A 139 -25.36 -27.22 26.13
C PHE A 139 -24.54 -27.17 27.43
N VAL A 140 -23.51 -26.33 27.44
CA VAL A 140 -22.52 -26.19 28.53
C VAL A 140 -23.20 -25.85 29.86
N GLU A 141 -24.17 -24.92 29.86
CA GLU A 141 -24.87 -24.48 31.08
C GLU A 141 -25.79 -25.55 31.68
N ARG A 142 -26.38 -26.41 30.85
CA ARG A 142 -27.38 -27.39 31.29
C ARG A 142 -26.78 -28.77 31.56
N HIS A 143 -25.63 -29.07 30.97
CA HIS A 143 -25.06 -30.42 30.94
C HIS A 143 -23.55 -30.44 31.21
N PRO A 144 -23.09 -29.91 32.37
CA PRO A 144 -21.67 -29.87 32.72
C PRO A 144 -21.02 -31.27 32.87
N ASP A 145 -21.80 -32.28 33.28
CA ASP A 145 -21.30 -33.65 33.51
C ASP A 145 -21.40 -34.58 32.27
N ASP A 146 -21.82 -34.06 31.10
CA ASP A 146 -21.98 -34.87 29.89
C ASP A 146 -20.60 -35.18 29.23
N PRO A 147 -20.34 -36.41 28.74
CA PRO A 147 -19.08 -36.73 28.06
C PRO A 147 -18.75 -35.86 26.84
N ASN A 148 -19.74 -35.21 26.22
CA ASN A 148 -19.53 -34.30 25.10
C ASN A 148 -19.26 -32.85 25.53
N PHE A 149 -19.25 -32.58 26.83
CA PHE A 149 -18.96 -31.27 27.40
C PHE A 149 -17.67 -30.64 26.85
N PRO A 150 -16.53 -31.36 26.73
CA PRO A 150 -15.31 -30.75 26.22
C PRO A 150 -15.45 -30.20 24.80
N TRP A 151 -16.13 -30.93 23.92
CA TRP A 151 -16.42 -30.48 22.56
C TRP A 151 -17.35 -29.27 22.55
N ALA A 152 -18.44 -29.31 23.32
CA ALA A 152 -19.38 -28.20 23.39
C ALA A 152 -18.72 -26.93 23.91
N PHE A 153 -17.87 -27.04 24.94
CA PHE A 153 -17.13 -25.91 25.48
C PHE A 153 -16.09 -25.37 24.47
N PHE A 154 -15.35 -26.24 23.78
CA PHE A 154 -14.45 -25.81 22.71
C PHE A 154 -15.16 -24.98 21.63
N TYR A 155 -16.33 -25.42 21.17
CA TYR A 155 -17.09 -24.67 20.16
C TYR A 155 -17.75 -23.40 20.70
N LEU A 156 -18.05 -23.33 22.00
CA LEU A 156 -18.41 -22.07 22.64
C LEU A 156 -17.21 -21.09 22.58
N THR A 157 -16.02 -21.54 22.97
CA THR A 157 -14.79 -20.74 22.89
C THR A 157 -14.52 -20.26 21.46
N GLN A 158 -14.64 -21.15 20.47
CA GLN A 158 -14.48 -20.81 19.06
C GLN A 158 -15.49 -19.76 18.59
N ALA A 159 -16.76 -19.89 18.99
CA ALA A 159 -17.81 -18.94 18.63
C ALA A 159 -17.56 -17.55 19.24
N LEU A 160 -17.14 -17.49 20.51
CA LEU A 160 -16.77 -16.25 21.18
C LEU A 160 -15.56 -15.59 20.51
N PHE A 161 -14.55 -16.39 20.19
CA PHE A 161 -13.33 -15.93 19.51
C PHE A 161 -13.62 -15.31 18.13
N ARG A 162 -14.47 -15.97 17.32
CA ARG A 162 -14.90 -15.47 16.00
C ARG A 162 -15.67 -14.16 16.06
N GLN A 163 -16.38 -13.92 17.18
CA GLN A 163 -17.12 -12.68 17.43
C GLN A 163 -16.26 -11.59 18.11
N GLY A 164 -15.00 -11.88 18.47
CA GLY A 164 -14.15 -10.97 19.22
C GLY A 164 -14.61 -10.73 20.67
N LYS A 165 -15.43 -11.62 21.23
CA LYS A 165 -15.87 -11.56 22.63
C LYS A 165 -14.79 -12.11 23.58
N PRO A 166 -14.77 -11.69 24.86
CA PRO A 166 -13.92 -12.32 25.87
C PRO A 166 -14.18 -13.82 25.96
N LEU A 167 -13.11 -14.61 26.04
CA LEU A 167 -13.23 -16.06 26.19
C LEU A 167 -13.56 -16.42 27.64
N GLU A 168 -14.43 -17.40 27.80
CA GLU A 168 -14.90 -17.86 29.11
C GLU A 168 -14.00 -18.95 29.67
N GLU A 169 -13.91 -19.03 30.99
CA GLU A 169 -13.28 -20.14 31.71
C GLU A 169 -14.39 -20.98 32.37
N SER A 170 -14.22 -22.29 32.43
CA SER A 170 -15.16 -23.19 33.09
C SER A 170 -14.45 -24.11 34.06
N PHE A 171 -15.00 -24.23 35.27
CA PHE A 171 -14.52 -25.17 36.27
C PHE A 171 -14.58 -26.63 35.80
N PHE A 172 -15.51 -26.94 34.89
CA PHE A 172 -15.69 -28.29 34.33
C PHE A 172 -14.79 -28.56 33.11
N PHE A 173 -14.06 -27.55 32.63
CA PHE A 173 -13.10 -27.70 31.53
C PHE A 173 -11.67 -27.65 32.08
N ASP A 174 -11.30 -28.73 32.77
CA ASP A 174 -9.96 -28.92 33.34
C ASP A 174 -9.00 -29.60 32.35
N ASP A 175 -7.80 -29.94 32.82
CA ASP A 175 -6.79 -30.62 32.02
C ASP A 175 -7.26 -31.98 31.48
N ALA A 176 -8.06 -32.72 32.26
CA ALA A 176 -8.59 -34.01 31.81
C ALA A 176 -9.64 -33.83 30.70
N ALA A 177 -10.48 -32.80 30.79
CA ALA A 177 -11.42 -32.43 29.75
C ALA A 177 -10.70 -32.02 28.45
N LEU A 178 -9.60 -31.25 28.56
CA LEU A 178 -8.79 -30.86 27.41
C LEU A 178 -8.07 -32.05 26.78
N ASP A 179 -7.50 -32.95 27.60
CA ASP A 179 -6.82 -34.17 27.14
C ASP A 179 -7.75 -35.15 26.41
N ALA A 180 -9.06 -35.09 26.67
CA ALA A 180 -10.07 -35.87 25.95
C ALA A 180 -10.30 -35.39 24.51
N LEU A 181 -9.83 -34.20 24.13
CA LEU A 181 -9.95 -33.65 22.78
C LEU A 181 -8.77 -34.07 21.88
N PRO A 182 -8.95 -34.14 20.55
CA PRO A 182 -7.84 -34.40 19.62
C PRO A 182 -6.74 -33.32 19.71
N ALA A 183 -5.49 -33.71 19.47
CA ALA A 183 -4.33 -32.79 19.53
C ALA A 183 -4.49 -31.52 18.68
N SER A 184 -5.11 -31.62 17.50
CA SER A 184 -5.40 -30.45 16.63
C SER A 184 -6.38 -29.47 17.26
N VAL A 185 -7.35 -29.98 18.03
CA VAL A 185 -8.36 -29.20 18.74
C VAL A 185 -7.77 -28.56 19.98
N GLN A 186 -6.94 -29.30 20.72
CA GLN A 186 -6.17 -28.77 21.85
C GLN A 186 -5.23 -27.63 21.43
N SER A 187 -4.48 -27.81 20.34
CA SER A 187 -3.66 -26.74 19.75
C SER A 187 -4.51 -25.53 19.38
N SER A 188 -5.63 -25.75 18.67
CA SER A 188 -6.56 -24.66 18.31
C SER A 188 -7.09 -23.90 19.53
N TYR A 189 -7.37 -24.61 20.63
CA TYR A 189 -7.77 -23.99 21.90
C TYR A 189 -6.68 -23.05 22.44
N PHE A 190 -5.44 -23.54 22.57
CA PHE A 190 -4.32 -22.71 23.03
C PHE A 190 -4.08 -21.50 22.13
N ARG A 191 -4.17 -21.67 20.81
CA ARG A 191 -3.99 -20.58 19.83
C ARG A 191 -5.07 -19.51 19.93
N MET A 192 -6.35 -19.89 20.05
CA MET A 192 -7.44 -18.92 20.23
C MET A 192 -7.28 -18.12 21.53
N HIS A 193 -6.88 -18.78 22.62
CA HIS A 193 -6.63 -18.11 23.89
C HIS A 193 -5.40 -17.18 23.83
N ALA A 194 -4.30 -17.61 23.23
CA ALA A 194 -3.12 -16.79 23.04
C ALA A 194 -3.41 -15.54 22.18
N GLU A 195 -4.15 -15.71 21.07
CA GLU A 195 -4.52 -14.61 20.20
C GLU A 195 -5.52 -13.66 20.87
N SER A 196 -6.52 -14.19 21.57
CA SER A 196 -7.47 -13.37 22.34
C SER A 196 -6.77 -12.55 23.42
N ALA A 197 -5.84 -13.15 24.18
CA ALA A 197 -5.02 -12.44 25.17
C ALA A 197 -4.12 -11.38 24.50
N THR A 198 -3.56 -11.67 23.33
CA THR A 198 -2.76 -10.71 22.55
C THR A 198 -3.59 -9.50 22.10
N ARG A 199 -4.83 -9.70 21.64
CA ARG A 199 -5.75 -8.59 21.29
C ARG A 199 -6.05 -7.70 22.50
N GLN A 200 -6.06 -8.27 23.69
CA GLN A 200 -6.25 -7.56 24.96
C GLN A 200 -4.94 -7.00 25.55
N GLN A 201 -3.81 -7.12 24.84
CA GLN A 201 -2.46 -6.72 25.29
C GLN A 201 -1.97 -7.45 26.56
N HIS A 202 -2.57 -8.61 26.89
CA HIS A 202 -2.16 -9.48 27.98
C HIS A 202 -1.05 -10.44 27.51
N TYR A 203 0.11 -9.89 27.12
CA TYR A 203 1.18 -10.64 26.45
C TYR A 203 1.78 -11.78 27.30
N ALA A 204 1.89 -11.60 28.61
CA ALA A 204 2.33 -12.67 29.52
C ALA A 204 1.40 -13.88 29.41
N ARG A 205 0.08 -13.66 29.56
CA ARG A 205 -0.94 -14.71 29.47
C ARG A 205 -0.95 -15.38 28.10
N ALA A 206 -0.74 -14.61 27.02
CA ALA A 206 -0.62 -15.16 25.68
C ALA A 206 0.58 -16.11 25.56
N ALA A 207 1.74 -15.71 26.09
CA ALA A 207 2.95 -16.54 26.11
C ALA A 207 2.77 -17.80 26.97
N GLU A 208 2.02 -17.74 28.09
CA GLU A 208 1.68 -18.93 28.89
C GLU A 208 0.95 -19.98 28.05
N PHE A 209 -0.06 -19.58 27.28
CA PHE A 209 -0.81 -20.53 26.45
C PHE A 209 0.06 -21.18 25.36
N LEU A 210 0.98 -20.43 24.74
CA LEU A 210 1.90 -20.99 23.75
C LEU A 210 2.96 -21.90 24.39
N LEU A 211 3.40 -21.61 25.61
CA LEU A 211 4.27 -22.51 26.38
C LEU A 211 3.54 -23.81 26.77
N LEU A 212 2.28 -23.72 27.19
CA LEU A 212 1.45 -24.90 27.48
C LEU A 212 1.24 -25.77 26.23
N GLU A 213 0.97 -25.15 25.07
CA GLU A 213 0.90 -25.87 23.80
C GLU A 213 2.23 -26.57 23.48
N ARG A 214 3.36 -25.88 23.68
CA ARG A 214 4.69 -26.46 23.43
C ARG A 214 4.98 -27.67 24.31
N ASP A 215 4.66 -27.56 25.59
CA ASP A 215 4.94 -28.62 26.56
C ASP A 215 4.06 -29.85 26.33
N ARG A 216 2.79 -29.64 25.92
CA ARG A 216 1.83 -30.74 25.66
C ARG A 216 1.92 -31.32 24.25
N LEU A 217 2.12 -30.47 23.25
CA LEU A 217 1.95 -30.77 21.83
C LEU A 217 3.17 -30.32 21.00
N PRO A 218 4.37 -30.86 21.26
CA PRO A 218 5.61 -30.36 20.64
C PRO A 218 5.63 -30.42 19.10
N ALA A 219 4.84 -31.31 18.49
CA ALA A 219 4.73 -31.42 17.03
C ALA A 219 3.88 -30.33 16.36
N LEU A 220 3.02 -29.64 17.11
CA LEU A 220 2.10 -28.59 16.63
C LEU A 220 2.42 -27.21 17.23
N ALA A 221 3.42 -27.15 18.10
CA ALA A 221 3.75 -26.01 18.94
C ALA A 221 4.18 -24.76 18.16
N ALA A 222 3.95 -23.60 18.78
CA ALA A 222 4.56 -22.33 18.39
C ALA A 222 6.09 -22.42 18.32
N SER A 223 6.67 -21.66 17.39
CA SER A 223 8.12 -21.48 17.36
C SER A 223 8.60 -20.69 18.58
N ASP A 224 9.86 -20.89 18.97
CA ASP A 224 10.50 -20.14 20.05
C ASP A 224 10.39 -18.63 19.79
N THR A 225 10.47 -18.20 18.53
CA THR A 225 10.38 -16.79 18.13
C THR A 225 9.01 -16.18 18.44
N GLU A 226 7.91 -16.92 18.22
CA GLU A 226 6.56 -16.41 18.53
C GLU A 226 6.39 -16.12 20.02
N ILE A 227 6.93 -16.99 20.87
CA ILE A 227 6.87 -16.81 22.33
C ILE A 227 7.74 -15.61 22.74
N LEU A 228 8.97 -15.52 22.21
CA LEU A 228 9.88 -14.41 22.52
C LEU A 228 9.29 -13.07 22.09
N ASP A 229 8.70 -12.97 20.89
CA ASP A 229 8.06 -11.75 20.38
C ASP A 229 6.94 -11.23 21.29
N LEU A 230 6.19 -12.12 21.96
CA LEU A 230 5.18 -11.73 22.96
C LEU A 230 5.85 -11.20 24.23
N LEU A 231 6.89 -11.89 24.73
CA LEU A 231 7.61 -11.50 25.94
C LEU A 231 8.36 -10.17 25.78
N GLU A 232 8.84 -9.86 24.58
CA GLU A 232 9.45 -8.57 24.27
C GLU A 232 8.47 -7.38 24.42
N ARG A 233 7.15 -7.62 24.35
CA ARG A 233 6.10 -6.59 24.48
C ARG A 233 5.65 -6.35 25.92
N LEU A 234 6.25 -7.02 26.89
CA LEU A 234 5.97 -6.77 28.31
C LEU A 234 6.36 -5.35 28.70
N GLN A 235 5.59 -4.77 29.62
CA GLN A 235 5.70 -3.36 29.99
C GLN A 235 6.76 -3.08 31.07
N SER A 236 7.41 -4.12 31.60
CA SER A 236 8.50 -3.97 32.54
C SER A 236 9.40 -5.20 32.58
N VAL A 237 10.65 -4.99 33.01
CA VAL A 237 11.61 -6.07 33.20
C VAL A 237 11.21 -6.94 34.39
N GLU A 238 10.61 -6.34 35.41
CA GLU A 238 10.12 -7.03 36.61
C GLU A 238 9.00 -8.02 36.25
N ALA A 239 8.10 -7.65 35.32
CA ALA A 239 7.06 -8.53 34.83
C ALA A 239 7.64 -9.70 34.02
N LEU A 240 8.64 -9.44 33.17
CA LEU A 240 9.37 -10.48 32.44
C LEU A 240 10.05 -11.46 33.39
N GLU A 241 10.74 -10.97 34.42
CA GLU A 241 11.42 -11.80 35.40
C GLU A 241 10.44 -12.62 36.24
N ALA A 242 9.36 -12.00 36.70
CA ALA A 242 8.29 -12.69 37.43
C ALA A 242 7.67 -13.80 36.56
N PHE A 243 7.45 -13.53 35.28
CA PHE A 243 6.95 -14.53 34.32
C PHE A 243 7.91 -15.71 34.19
N VAL A 244 9.19 -15.45 33.90
CA VAL A 244 10.20 -16.51 33.71
C VAL A 244 10.42 -17.32 34.99
N ALA A 245 10.41 -16.67 36.16
CA ALA A 245 10.56 -17.34 37.46
C ALA A 245 9.40 -18.28 37.81
N GLN A 246 8.20 -18.06 37.26
CA GLN A 246 7.04 -18.92 37.48
C GLN A 246 7.03 -20.17 36.58
N GLN A 247 7.88 -20.22 35.54
CA GLN A 247 7.87 -21.34 34.59
C GLN A 247 8.64 -22.56 35.12
N THR A 248 8.05 -23.75 34.98
CA THR A 248 8.57 -24.99 35.60
C THR A 248 9.74 -25.64 34.85
N ARG A 249 9.99 -25.29 33.57
CA ARG A 249 11.09 -25.86 32.75
C ARG A 249 11.71 -24.85 31.76
N PRO A 250 12.63 -23.95 32.18
CA PRO A 250 13.00 -22.80 31.37
C PRO A 250 14.44 -22.81 30.82
N ASP A 251 15.18 -23.93 30.73
CA ASP A 251 16.62 -23.87 30.37
C ASP A 251 16.92 -23.02 29.11
N TRP A 252 16.09 -23.17 28.07
CA TRP A 252 16.19 -22.37 26.86
C TRP A 252 15.72 -20.92 27.06
N LEU A 253 14.62 -20.69 27.81
CA LEU A 253 14.02 -19.37 28.03
C LEU A 253 14.88 -18.51 28.98
N THR A 254 15.40 -19.11 30.04
CA THR A 254 16.37 -18.53 30.97
C THR A 254 17.63 -18.10 30.23
N ALA A 255 18.10 -18.90 29.26
CA ALA A 255 19.23 -18.51 28.41
C ALA A 255 18.92 -17.26 27.54
N GLN A 256 17.65 -17.02 27.20
CA GLN A 256 17.22 -15.82 26.46
C GLN A 256 16.98 -14.59 27.36
N LEU A 257 16.83 -14.78 28.68
CA LEU A 257 16.46 -13.70 29.61
C LEU A 257 17.36 -12.46 29.53
N PRO A 258 18.71 -12.54 29.39
CA PRO A 258 19.55 -11.36 29.23
C PRO A 258 19.21 -10.53 27.98
N PHE A 259 18.86 -11.19 26.87
CA PHE A 259 18.49 -10.54 25.61
C PHE A 259 17.08 -9.96 25.67
N LEU A 260 16.13 -10.70 26.24
CA LEU A 260 14.76 -10.23 26.47
C LEU A 260 14.75 -9.01 27.40
N ARG A 261 15.56 -9.00 28.46
CA ARG A 261 15.73 -7.81 29.33
C ARG A 261 16.12 -6.58 28.52
N ILE A 262 17.14 -6.70 27.66
CA ILE A 262 17.59 -5.60 26.81
C ILE A 262 16.46 -5.13 25.91
N ARG A 263 15.73 -6.06 25.28
CA ARG A 263 14.65 -5.71 24.36
C ARG A 263 13.46 -5.05 25.05
N VAL A 264 13.03 -5.57 26.20
CA VAL A 264 11.99 -4.95 27.02
C VAL A 264 12.42 -3.55 27.46
N LEU A 265 13.68 -3.36 27.90
CA LEU A 265 14.19 -2.03 28.27
C LEU A 265 14.18 -1.05 27.09
N ILE A 266 14.49 -1.51 25.88
CA ILE A 266 14.38 -0.70 24.66
C ILE A 266 12.91 -0.32 24.41
N ASN A 267 12.00 -1.30 24.45
CA ASN A 267 10.59 -1.10 24.14
C ASN A 267 9.86 -0.19 25.15
N VAL A 268 10.26 -0.23 26.43
CA VAL A 268 9.72 0.65 27.49
C VAL A 268 10.47 1.99 27.60
N GLY A 269 11.40 2.29 26.68
CA GLY A 269 12.12 3.58 26.60
C GLY A 269 13.24 3.77 27.64
N ARG A 270 13.63 2.73 28.38
CA ARG A 270 14.73 2.76 29.36
C ARG A 270 16.09 2.51 28.71
N HIS A 271 16.42 3.33 27.71
CA HIS A 271 17.61 3.18 26.87
C HIS A 271 18.95 3.17 27.63
N GLY A 272 19.09 4.00 28.67
CA GLY A 272 20.31 4.03 29.49
C GLY A 272 20.56 2.70 30.23
N ASP A 273 19.50 2.12 30.77
CA ASP A 273 19.55 0.81 31.44
C ASP A 273 19.83 -0.31 30.43
N ALA A 274 19.27 -0.22 29.21
CA ALA A 274 19.56 -1.15 28.14
C ALA A 274 21.04 -1.13 27.72
N LEU A 275 21.65 0.06 27.59
CA LEU A 275 23.09 0.19 27.28
C LEU A 275 23.96 -0.39 28.40
N LEU A 276 23.60 -0.17 29.67
CA LEU A 276 24.28 -0.77 30.81
C LEU A 276 24.15 -2.30 30.80
N ALA A 277 22.98 -2.83 30.46
CA ALA A 277 22.74 -4.26 30.33
C ALA A 277 23.58 -4.88 29.20
N ILE A 278 23.65 -4.25 28.02
CA ILE A 278 24.51 -4.65 26.91
C ILE A 278 25.98 -4.68 27.35
N GLN A 279 26.45 -3.63 28.02
CA GLN A 279 27.84 -3.54 28.48
C GLN A 279 28.18 -4.62 29.52
N ARG A 280 27.27 -4.91 30.45
CA ARG A 280 27.46 -5.98 31.44
C ARG A 280 27.56 -7.35 30.76
N LEU A 281 26.69 -7.63 29.79
CA LEU A 281 26.68 -8.89 29.05
C LEU A 281 27.93 -9.06 28.18
N GLN A 282 28.45 -7.98 27.60
CA GLN A 282 29.72 -8.02 26.86
C GLN A 282 30.94 -8.22 27.78
N ARG A 283 30.87 -7.76 29.04
CA ARG A 283 31.94 -7.88 30.03
C ARG A 283 31.93 -9.18 30.82
N SER A 284 30.80 -9.88 30.89
CA SER A 284 30.67 -11.12 31.69
C SER A 284 31.58 -12.25 31.19
N GLY A 285 32.13 -12.14 29.98
CA GLY A 285 33.06 -13.12 29.42
C GLY A 285 32.40 -14.45 29.05
N GLU A 286 31.07 -14.55 29.13
CA GLU A 286 30.31 -15.67 28.57
C GLU A 286 30.57 -15.74 27.07
N ALA A 287 30.74 -16.96 26.54
CA ALA A 287 30.92 -17.17 25.11
C ALA A 287 29.60 -16.88 24.37
N VAL A 288 29.33 -15.60 24.14
CA VAL A 288 28.18 -15.12 23.37
C VAL A 288 28.39 -15.52 21.92
N SER A 289 27.44 -16.26 21.35
CA SER A 289 27.49 -16.69 19.95
C SER A 289 27.65 -15.49 19.01
N SER A 290 28.20 -15.71 17.81
CA SER A 290 28.35 -14.65 16.80
C SER A 290 27.01 -13.97 16.46
N ALA A 291 25.93 -14.74 16.44
CA ALA A 291 24.56 -14.25 16.26
C ALA A 291 24.13 -13.31 17.40
N ALA A 292 24.39 -13.69 18.65
CA ALA A 292 24.04 -12.86 19.80
C ALA A 292 24.91 -11.59 19.88
N GLN A 293 26.20 -11.65 19.51
CA GLN A 293 27.04 -10.45 19.38
C GLN A 293 26.50 -9.48 18.33
N LYS A 294 26.03 -10.00 17.19
CA LYS A 294 25.36 -9.20 16.15
C LYS A 294 24.10 -8.55 16.71
N ALA A 295 23.24 -9.31 17.40
CA ALA A 295 22.00 -8.80 17.99
C ALA A 295 22.26 -7.66 19.01
N LEU A 296 23.28 -7.80 19.86
CA LEU A 296 23.67 -6.76 20.81
C LEU A 296 24.19 -5.49 20.13
N ARG A 297 24.95 -5.63 19.04
CA ARG A 297 25.42 -4.51 18.23
C ARG A 297 24.24 -3.75 17.62
N THR A 298 23.31 -4.48 16.99
CA THR A 298 22.10 -3.89 16.41
C THR A 298 21.24 -3.21 17.46
N ALA A 299 21.05 -3.82 18.64
CA ALA A 299 20.31 -3.20 19.73
C ALA A 299 20.98 -1.90 20.22
N ARG A 300 22.30 -1.86 20.26
CA ARG A 300 23.06 -0.65 20.61
C ARG A 300 22.90 0.45 19.57
N GLU A 301 23.06 0.12 18.30
CA GLU A 301 22.87 1.06 17.18
C GLU A 301 21.45 1.64 17.19
N GLU A 302 20.44 0.82 17.47
CA GLU A 302 19.05 1.25 17.62
C GLU A 302 18.85 2.23 18.78
N ILE A 303 19.48 1.97 19.93
CA ILE A 303 19.43 2.88 21.08
C ILE A 303 20.13 4.20 20.75
N GLU A 304 21.32 4.16 20.16
CA GLU A 304 22.09 5.34 19.78
C GLU A 304 21.30 6.20 18.77
N ASP A 305 20.65 5.58 17.78
CA ASP A 305 19.74 6.26 16.84
C ASP A 305 18.56 6.93 17.57
N THR A 306 17.90 6.20 18.48
CA THR A 306 16.74 6.71 19.22
C THR A 306 17.09 7.87 20.15
N VAL A 307 18.26 7.83 20.79
CA VAL A 307 18.70 8.86 21.74
C VAL A 307 19.19 10.11 21.03
N THR A 308 19.82 9.97 19.86
CA THR A 308 20.37 11.11 19.11
C THR A 308 19.32 11.79 18.24
N THR A 309 18.36 11.04 17.70
CA THR A 309 17.31 11.57 16.81
C THR A 309 16.42 12.58 17.51
N VAL A 310 16.15 13.70 16.83
CA VAL A 310 15.18 14.72 17.25
C VAL A 310 13.85 14.45 16.52
N PRO A 311 12.81 13.92 17.19
CA PRO A 311 11.60 13.47 16.50
C PRO A 311 10.83 14.58 15.77
N GLN A 312 10.93 15.83 16.24
CA GLN A 312 10.26 16.98 15.62
C GLN A 312 11.05 17.61 14.47
N ARG A 313 12.22 17.07 14.10
CA ARG A 313 13.08 17.68 13.08
C ARG A 313 13.13 16.83 11.82
N ILE A 314 12.72 17.43 10.71
CA ILE A 314 12.62 16.76 9.41
C ILE A 314 13.57 17.45 8.43
N GLY A 315 14.38 16.65 7.74
CA GLY A 315 15.27 17.14 6.68
C GLY A 315 14.51 17.36 5.38
N VAL A 316 14.89 18.37 4.60
CA VAL A 316 14.29 18.65 3.30
C VAL A 316 15.39 18.86 2.26
N LEU A 317 15.37 18.06 1.19
CA LEU A 317 16.30 18.14 0.07
C LEU A 317 15.57 18.62 -1.17
N LEU A 318 15.87 19.83 -1.65
CA LEU A 318 15.20 20.42 -2.81
C LEU A 318 16.16 21.18 -3.71
N PRO A 319 16.02 21.11 -5.06
CA PRO A 319 16.90 21.76 -6.02
C PRO A 319 16.60 23.26 -6.20
N LEU A 320 16.57 24.01 -5.11
CA LEU A 320 16.17 25.43 -5.07
C LEU A 320 17.09 26.33 -5.92
N GLY A 321 18.38 26.00 -6.00
CA GLY A 321 19.39 26.69 -6.79
C GLY A 321 19.76 26.00 -8.11
N SER A 322 18.94 25.06 -8.60
CA SER A 322 19.20 24.37 -9.88
C SER A 322 19.27 25.33 -11.05
N SER A 323 20.06 25.03 -12.08
CA SER A 323 20.08 25.79 -13.34
C SER A 323 18.77 25.64 -14.13
N SER A 324 18.05 24.53 -13.95
CA SER A 324 16.76 24.28 -14.58
C SER A 324 15.65 25.13 -13.93
N ALA A 325 15.05 26.04 -14.70
CA ALA A 325 13.94 26.86 -14.24
C ALA A 325 12.73 26.01 -13.83
N ALA A 326 12.44 24.94 -14.56
CA ALA A 326 11.35 24.01 -14.23
C ALA A 326 11.55 23.36 -12.86
N LEU A 327 12.75 22.85 -12.57
CA LEU A 327 13.04 22.24 -11.26
C LEU A 327 12.95 23.25 -10.12
N ARG A 328 13.41 24.49 -10.31
CA ARG A 328 13.27 25.54 -9.29
C ARG A 328 11.80 25.86 -8.97
N VAL A 329 10.96 25.94 -10.00
CA VAL A 329 9.51 26.19 -9.82
C VAL A 329 8.86 25.05 -9.04
N LEU A 330 9.08 23.80 -9.46
CA LEU A 330 8.52 22.63 -8.77
C LEU A 330 9.03 22.51 -7.32
N ALA A 331 10.32 22.78 -7.08
CA ALA A 331 10.89 22.80 -5.73
C ALA A 331 10.28 23.90 -4.85
N GLY A 332 10.00 25.08 -5.42
CA GLY A 332 9.28 26.16 -4.74
C GLY A 332 7.86 25.76 -4.35
N GLU A 333 7.13 25.11 -5.25
CA GLU A 333 5.77 24.63 -5.00
C GLU A 333 5.72 23.60 -3.86
N VAL A 334 6.65 22.63 -3.84
CA VAL A 334 6.78 21.67 -2.73
C VAL A 334 7.08 22.41 -1.41
N LEU A 335 7.99 23.38 -1.43
CA LEU A 335 8.37 24.13 -0.24
C LEU A 335 7.22 24.96 0.32
N ASP A 336 6.36 25.52 -0.54
CA ASP A 336 5.13 26.19 -0.11
C ASP A 336 4.15 25.20 0.54
N GLY A 337 4.02 23.99 -0.01
CA GLY A 337 3.23 22.92 0.59
C GLY A 337 3.70 22.53 1.99
N LEU A 338 5.01 22.32 2.16
CA LEU A 338 5.63 22.01 3.44
C LEU A 338 5.42 23.12 4.49
N ARG A 339 5.61 24.39 4.09
CA ARG A 339 5.38 25.54 4.96
C ARG A 339 3.91 25.71 5.33
N LEU A 340 3.00 25.41 4.41
CA LEU A 340 1.57 25.44 4.67
C LEU A 340 1.17 24.38 5.68
N ALA A 341 1.74 23.17 5.61
CA ALA A 341 1.51 22.12 6.60
C ALA A 341 1.98 22.55 8.02
N LEU A 342 3.17 23.16 8.14
CA LEU A 342 3.65 23.72 9.42
C LEU A 342 2.76 24.84 9.98
N SER A 343 2.06 25.58 9.12
CA SER A 343 1.19 26.67 9.56
C SER A 343 -0.04 26.07 10.25
N ARG A 344 -0.08 26.07 11.60
CA ARG A 344 -1.12 25.41 12.40
C ARG A 344 -2.54 25.66 11.87
N ARG A 345 -3.35 24.59 11.79
CA ARG A 345 -4.79 24.65 11.51
C ARG A 345 -5.48 25.49 12.60
N PRO A 346 -6.24 26.55 12.29
CA PRO A 346 -7.17 27.10 13.27
C PRO A 346 -8.20 26.01 13.60
N PRO A 347 -8.55 25.79 14.88
CA PRO A 347 -9.53 24.76 15.24
C PRO A 347 -10.85 25.05 14.53
N THR A 348 -11.49 23.99 14.04
CA THR A 348 -12.78 24.11 13.35
C THR A 348 -13.89 24.51 14.34
N PRO A 349 -14.94 25.23 13.93
CA PRO A 349 -16.01 25.66 14.84
C PRO A 349 -16.73 24.53 15.58
N GLN A 350 -16.66 23.28 15.08
CA GLN A 350 -17.20 22.10 15.76
C GLN A 350 -16.33 21.61 16.94
N GLU A 351 -15.07 22.04 17.05
CA GLU A 351 -14.17 21.74 18.18
C GLU A 351 -14.27 22.81 19.30
N GLY A 352 -15.18 23.78 19.15
CA GLY A 352 -15.36 24.92 20.04
C GLY A 352 -16.10 24.64 21.35
N GLU A 353 -16.83 23.52 21.46
CA GLU A 353 -17.61 23.22 22.69
C GLU A 353 -16.71 22.88 23.88
N GLY A 354 -15.50 22.36 23.66
CA GLY A 354 -14.56 22.02 24.74
C GLY A 354 -13.79 23.22 25.32
N ARG A 355 -13.97 24.45 24.85
CA ARG A 355 -13.22 25.61 25.40
C ARG A 355 -13.86 26.14 26.68
N LEU A 356 -15.20 26.18 26.76
CA LEU A 356 -15.90 26.55 28.00
C LEU A 356 -15.75 25.46 29.07
N GLU A 357 -15.83 24.19 28.70
CA GLU A 357 -15.66 23.08 29.65
C GLU A 357 -14.24 23.03 30.24
N ARG A 358 -13.21 23.31 29.44
CA ARG A 358 -11.83 23.42 29.94
C ARG A 358 -11.62 24.61 30.88
N LEU A 359 -12.32 25.72 30.65
CA LEU A 359 -12.30 26.89 31.55
C LEU A 359 -13.06 26.62 32.86
N ILE A 360 -14.13 25.82 32.83
CA ILE A 360 -14.91 25.42 34.01
C ILE A 360 -14.18 24.33 34.82
N MET A 361 -13.43 23.45 34.16
CA MET A 361 -12.64 22.40 34.81
C MET A 361 -11.33 22.91 35.42
N ALA A 362 -10.80 24.05 34.94
CA ALA A 362 -9.58 24.67 35.46
C ALA A 362 -9.73 25.30 36.85
N ASP A 363 -10.96 25.42 37.38
CA ASP A 363 -11.25 26.03 38.69
C ASP A 363 -11.45 24.99 39.81
N ARG A 364 -11.12 23.71 39.58
CA ARG A 364 -11.11 22.67 40.61
C ARG A 364 -9.69 22.29 41.02
N PRO A 365 -9.35 22.29 42.33
CA PRO A 365 -8.07 21.78 42.78
C PRO A 365 -8.09 20.25 42.72
N GLN A 366 -7.33 19.66 41.79
CA GLN A 366 -7.03 18.23 41.81
C GLN A 366 -5.56 17.96 42.11
N ALA A 367 -5.38 16.92 42.92
CA ALA A 367 -4.17 16.47 43.55
C ALA A 367 -3.16 15.85 42.58
N ALA A 368 -1.91 15.79 43.06
CA ALA A 368 -0.71 15.36 42.37
C ALA A 368 -0.71 13.90 41.84
N VAL A 369 0.05 13.67 40.74
CA VAL A 369 0.94 12.52 40.37
C VAL A 369 1.15 12.48 38.82
N PRO A 370 2.33 12.14 38.26
CA PRO A 370 3.62 12.85 38.16
C PRO A 370 3.99 13.20 36.67
N PRO A 371 5.20 13.73 36.32
CA PRO A 371 5.47 14.34 35.01
C PRO A 371 6.15 13.37 34.02
N SER A 372 5.59 13.21 32.82
CA SER A 372 6.33 12.80 31.60
C SER A 372 5.44 12.79 30.34
N GLY A 373 4.80 13.91 30.05
CA GLY A 373 4.23 14.19 28.73
C GLY A 373 4.99 15.38 28.17
N GLY A 374 5.79 15.16 27.14
CA GLY A 374 6.49 16.25 26.44
C GLY A 374 5.49 17.32 26.03
N ASP A 375 5.83 18.56 26.32
CA ASP A 375 5.04 19.74 26.01
C ASP A 375 4.61 19.77 24.51
N PRO A 376 3.31 19.77 24.17
CA PRO A 376 2.83 19.94 22.80
C PRO A 376 3.14 21.34 22.20
N ALA A 377 3.89 22.19 22.93
CA ALA A 377 4.33 23.50 22.46
C ALA A 377 5.55 23.49 21.51
N ARG A 378 6.24 22.37 21.25
CA ARG A 378 7.32 22.33 20.25
C ARG A 378 6.80 21.89 18.88
N GLY A 379 6.54 22.86 17.99
CA GLY A 379 6.21 22.59 16.59
C GLY A 379 7.38 21.93 15.83
N TYR A 380 7.08 21.32 14.69
CA TYR A 380 8.07 20.69 13.82
C TYR A 380 9.05 21.72 13.21
N GLU A 381 10.31 21.33 13.08
CA GLU A 381 11.38 22.12 12.46
C GLU A 381 11.80 21.46 11.13
N LEU A 382 11.76 22.23 10.04
CA LEU A 382 12.29 21.79 8.74
C LEU A 382 13.71 22.29 8.55
N VAL A 383 14.65 21.36 8.35
CA VAL A 383 16.03 21.68 8.03
C VAL A 383 16.25 21.50 6.53
N ILE A 384 16.28 22.62 5.82
CA ILE A 384 16.30 22.64 4.35
C ILE A 384 17.75 22.65 3.85
N ARG A 385 18.02 21.88 2.80
CA ARG A 385 19.28 21.87 2.04
C ARG A 385 18.99 22.04 0.56
N ASP A 386 19.66 23.02 -0.04
CA ASP A 386 19.62 23.27 -1.48
C ASP A 386 20.56 22.31 -2.19
N THR A 387 19.98 21.40 -2.97
CA THR A 387 20.72 20.34 -3.67
C THR A 387 21.20 20.75 -5.06
N ARG A 388 20.66 21.84 -5.63
CA ARG A 388 21.03 22.40 -6.94
C ARG A 388 21.03 21.43 -8.12
N ASN A 389 20.33 20.29 -8.03
CA ASN A 389 20.40 19.20 -9.01
C ASN A 389 21.80 18.56 -9.11
N ASP A 390 22.54 18.50 -7.99
CA ASP A 390 23.87 17.91 -7.87
C ASP A 390 23.86 16.70 -6.91
N PRO A 391 24.10 15.48 -7.42
CA PRO A 391 24.17 14.25 -6.62
C PRO A 391 25.17 14.30 -5.44
N GLU A 392 26.31 15.00 -5.57
CA GLU A 392 27.29 15.07 -4.48
C GLU A 392 26.81 15.98 -3.34
N LEU A 393 26.12 17.07 -3.68
CA LEU A 393 25.45 17.92 -2.68
C LEU A 393 24.32 17.16 -1.99
N VAL A 394 23.61 16.29 -2.70
CA VAL A 394 22.58 15.42 -2.10
C VAL A 394 23.17 14.49 -1.06
N ARG A 395 24.21 13.70 -1.39
CA ARG A 395 24.81 12.75 -0.42
C ARG A 395 25.35 13.48 0.80
N ARG A 396 26.00 14.62 0.60
CA ARG A 396 26.47 15.47 1.71
C ARG A 396 25.31 15.99 2.55
N GLY A 397 24.25 16.47 1.90
CA GLY A 397 23.05 16.95 2.55
C GLY A 397 22.39 15.88 3.42
N VAL A 398 22.29 14.64 2.93
CA VAL A 398 21.78 13.51 3.73
C VAL A 398 22.66 13.28 4.97
N ARG A 399 23.99 13.22 4.82
CA ARG A 399 24.91 13.05 5.97
C ARG A 399 24.78 14.16 6.99
N GLU A 400 24.80 15.43 6.56
CA GLU A 400 24.64 16.59 7.47
C GLU A 400 23.29 16.53 8.21
N LEU A 401 22.21 16.18 7.50
CA LEU A 401 20.88 16.07 8.10
C LEU A 401 20.82 14.95 9.16
N VAL A 402 21.47 13.81 8.91
CA VAL A 402 21.48 12.68 9.83
C VAL A 402 22.43 12.90 11.01
N GLN A 403 23.67 13.31 10.73
CA GLN A 403 24.78 13.29 11.68
C GLN A 403 24.86 14.58 12.50
N ASP A 404 24.58 15.74 11.89
CA ASP A 404 24.72 17.03 12.58
C ASP A 404 23.37 17.56 13.05
N GLN A 405 22.31 17.33 12.25
CA GLN A 405 20.98 17.85 12.53
C GLN A 405 20.10 16.83 13.23
N HIS A 406 20.47 15.55 13.22
CA HIS A 406 19.75 14.47 13.88
C HIS A 406 18.28 14.37 13.47
N VAL A 407 17.98 14.55 12.18
CA VAL A 407 16.60 14.46 11.69
C VAL A 407 16.04 13.04 11.85
N ILE A 408 14.72 12.95 12.05
CA ILE A 408 13.99 11.66 12.12
C ILE A 408 13.71 11.08 10.73
N GLY A 409 13.65 11.92 9.71
CA GLY A 409 13.37 11.54 8.33
C GLY A 409 13.68 12.70 7.37
N ILE A 410 13.70 12.39 6.08
CA ILE A 410 14.05 13.32 5.01
C ILE A 410 12.95 13.33 3.94
N ILE A 411 12.51 14.51 3.53
CA ILE A 411 11.56 14.73 2.42
C ILE A 411 12.32 15.23 1.18
N GLY A 412 11.95 14.70 0.02
CA GLY A 412 12.63 14.95 -1.25
C GLY A 412 13.77 13.96 -1.49
N PRO A 413 14.52 14.10 -2.59
CA PRO A 413 14.40 15.10 -3.65
C PRO A 413 13.20 14.91 -4.59
N ILE A 414 13.05 15.83 -5.56
CA ILE A 414 12.03 15.75 -6.62
C ILE A 414 12.60 15.22 -7.96
N ALA A 415 13.89 15.46 -8.24
CA ALA A 415 14.51 15.04 -9.49
C ALA A 415 14.99 13.59 -9.40
N ARG A 416 14.92 12.85 -10.52
CA ARG A 416 15.33 11.43 -10.56
C ARG A 416 16.78 11.23 -10.14
N ASN A 417 17.70 11.99 -10.72
CA ASN A 417 19.14 11.82 -10.48
C ASN A 417 19.52 12.14 -9.03
N GLU A 418 18.94 13.19 -8.46
CA GLU A 418 19.12 13.53 -7.05
C GLU A 418 18.53 12.44 -6.16
N SER A 419 17.33 11.97 -6.48
CA SER A 419 16.67 10.94 -5.69
C SER A 419 17.47 9.65 -5.68
N GLN A 420 18.04 9.22 -6.80
CA GLN A 420 18.92 8.05 -6.85
C GLN A 420 20.10 8.16 -5.86
N ALA A 421 20.78 9.31 -5.83
CA ALA A 421 21.88 9.54 -4.90
C ALA A 421 21.40 9.64 -3.43
N ALA A 422 20.21 10.20 -3.19
CA ALA A 422 19.62 10.26 -1.87
C ALA A 422 19.25 8.86 -1.36
N VAL A 423 18.70 7.99 -2.22
CA VAL A 423 18.29 6.62 -1.89
C VAL A 423 19.48 5.81 -1.37
N GLU A 424 20.59 5.83 -2.09
CA GLU A 424 21.81 5.11 -1.71
C GLU A 424 22.31 5.58 -0.35
N GLU A 425 22.46 6.89 -0.16
CA GLU A 425 22.98 7.44 1.09
C GLU A 425 22.00 7.27 2.26
N ALA A 426 20.69 7.42 2.04
CA ALA A 426 19.70 7.29 3.09
C ALA A 426 19.57 5.86 3.61
N ALA A 427 19.72 4.86 2.71
CA ALA A 427 19.78 3.47 3.10
C ALA A 427 21.03 3.19 3.97
N ASP A 428 22.20 3.70 3.58
CA ASP A 428 23.43 3.56 4.36
C ASP A 428 23.34 4.23 5.74
N GLN A 429 22.73 5.41 5.80
CA GLN A 429 22.51 6.17 7.04
C GLN A 429 21.29 5.67 7.86
N HIS A 430 20.55 4.66 7.38
CA HIS A 430 19.34 4.12 8.03
C HIS A 430 18.31 5.20 8.40
N VAL A 431 18.07 6.15 7.49
CA VAL A 431 17.11 7.25 7.67
C VAL A 431 15.93 7.12 6.69
N PRO A 432 14.67 7.25 7.17
CA PRO A 432 13.51 7.34 6.31
C PRO A 432 13.67 8.46 5.28
N LEU A 433 13.71 8.10 4.00
CA LEU A 433 13.71 9.03 2.88
C LEU A 433 12.39 8.92 2.14
N ILE A 434 11.65 10.02 2.06
CA ILE A 434 10.41 10.12 1.29
C ILE A 434 10.70 10.94 0.04
N SER A 435 11.10 10.25 -1.03
CA SER A 435 11.31 10.87 -2.34
C SER A 435 9.98 11.36 -2.91
N LEU A 436 10.04 12.53 -3.54
CA LEU A 436 8.94 13.15 -4.26
C LEU A 436 9.13 13.01 -5.78
N SER A 437 10.06 12.16 -6.22
CA SER A 437 10.29 11.92 -7.64
C SER A 437 9.25 10.99 -8.26
N VAL A 438 8.83 11.33 -9.48
CA VAL A 438 7.80 10.60 -10.24
C VAL A 438 8.37 9.50 -11.12
N SER A 439 9.70 9.47 -11.26
CA SER A 439 10.42 8.60 -12.19
C SER A 439 11.63 7.92 -11.54
N LEU A 440 11.64 7.84 -10.21
CA LEU A 440 12.66 7.12 -9.44
C LEU A 440 12.33 5.63 -9.44
N ASP A 441 13.34 4.80 -9.69
CA ASP A 441 13.23 3.36 -9.51
C ASP A 441 13.64 3.04 -8.06
N LEU A 442 12.72 2.50 -7.27
CA LEU A 442 13.01 2.14 -5.89
C LEU A 442 13.80 0.82 -5.81
N PRO A 443 14.86 0.74 -4.99
CA PRO A 443 15.51 -0.53 -4.70
C PRO A 443 14.54 -1.44 -3.93
N PRO A 444 14.37 -2.71 -4.34
CA PRO A 444 13.46 -3.61 -3.67
C PRO A 444 13.88 -3.81 -2.20
N ARG A 445 12.92 -3.64 -1.28
CA ARG A 445 13.06 -3.94 0.16
C ARG A 445 14.13 -3.13 0.91
N SER A 446 14.32 -1.86 0.56
CA SER A 446 15.20 -0.95 1.32
C SER A 446 14.80 -0.81 2.80
N GLY A 447 13.49 -0.85 3.11
CA GLY A 447 12.97 -0.66 4.47
C GLY A 447 13.06 0.77 5.01
N TYR A 448 13.79 1.67 4.34
CA TYR A 448 14.00 3.08 4.73
C TYR A 448 13.68 4.07 3.61
N VAL A 449 13.53 3.62 2.37
CA VAL A 449 13.29 4.49 1.23
C VAL A 449 11.85 4.33 0.75
N PHE A 450 11.19 5.46 0.56
CA PHE A 450 9.81 5.58 0.14
C PHE A 450 9.68 6.56 -1.02
N ARG A 451 8.70 6.35 -1.89
CA ARG A 451 8.34 7.29 -2.96
C ARG A 451 6.88 7.68 -2.78
N HIS A 452 6.63 8.92 -2.35
CA HIS A 452 5.26 9.39 -2.12
C HIS A 452 4.57 9.85 -3.42
N SER A 453 5.34 10.30 -4.42
CA SER A 453 4.76 10.69 -5.69
C SER A 453 4.09 9.51 -6.39
N LYS A 454 3.09 9.76 -7.25
CA LYS A 454 2.58 8.72 -8.17
C LYS A 454 3.55 8.54 -9.34
N SER A 455 3.87 7.29 -9.70
CA SER A 455 4.84 7.07 -10.77
C SER A 455 4.20 7.46 -12.10
N GLU A 456 5.01 7.92 -13.05
CA GLU A 456 4.51 8.18 -14.40
C GLU A 456 3.98 6.89 -15.06
N GLU A 457 4.53 5.73 -14.71
CA GLU A 457 4.06 4.43 -15.22
C GLU A 457 2.67 4.09 -14.70
N GLU A 458 2.43 4.19 -13.39
CA GLU A 458 1.11 3.98 -12.79
C GLU A 458 0.09 5.00 -13.29
N GLU A 459 0.48 6.27 -13.43
CA GLU A 459 -0.40 7.32 -13.96
C GLU A 459 -0.89 6.96 -15.37
N ILE A 460 0.04 6.62 -16.26
CA ILE A 460 -0.28 6.30 -17.64
C ILE A 460 -1.04 4.97 -17.75
N ALA A 461 -0.68 3.97 -16.94
CA ALA A 461 -1.43 2.72 -16.87
C ALA A 461 -2.90 2.94 -16.48
N HIS A 462 -3.16 3.78 -15.47
CA HIS A 462 -4.52 4.13 -15.07
C HIS A 462 -5.26 4.96 -16.12
N LEU A 463 -4.58 5.89 -16.80
CA LEU A 463 -5.19 6.66 -17.90
C LEU A 463 -5.60 5.76 -19.07
N VAL A 464 -4.74 4.82 -19.46
CA VAL A 464 -5.05 3.84 -20.52
C VAL A 464 -6.18 2.93 -20.08
N ALA A 465 -6.16 2.42 -18.85
CA ALA A 465 -7.25 1.60 -18.31
C ALA A 465 -8.59 2.36 -18.34
N PHE A 466 -8.60 3.62 -17.89
CA PHE A 466 -9.80 4.46 -17.97
C PHE A 466 -10.27 4.66 -19.41
N ALA A 467 -9.37 4.98 -20.34
CA ALA A 467 -9.72 5.21 -21.74
C ALA A 467 -10.30 3.94 -22.41
N MET A 468 -9.72 2.77 -22.15
CA MET A 468 -10.17 1.52 -22.77
C MET A 468 -11.40 0.92 -22.10
N ASP A 469 -11.43 0.89 -20.76
CA ASP A 469 -12.47 0.18 -20.01
C ASP A 469 -13.75 1.01 -19.90
N TYR A 470 -13.61 2.33 -19.68
CA TYR A 470 -14.73 3.23 -19.43
C TYR A 470 -15.12 4.06 -20.64
N LEU A 471 -14.16 4.58 -21.39
CA LEU A 471 -14.44 5.34 -22.62
C LEU A 471 -14.54 4.46 -23.88
N HIS A 472 -14.27 3.15 -23.76
CA HIS A 472 -14.30 2.18 -24.85
C HIS A 472 -13.41 2.55 -26.05
N ALA A 473 -12.33 3.31 -25.82
CA ALA A 473 -11.36 3.65 -26.85
C ALA A 473 -10.48 2.42 -27.16
N GLY A 474 -10.41 2.03 -28.42
CA GLY A 474 -9.57 0.91 -28.90
C GLY A 474 -8.45 1.36 -29.84
N ARG A 475 -8.55 2.54 -30.43
CA ARG A 475 -7.65 3.06 -31.46
C ARG A 475 -7.12 4.43 -31.08
N PHE A 476 -5.80 4.57 -30.98
CA PHE A 476 -5.14 5.72 -30.40
C PHE A 476 -4.15 6.37 -31.35
N VAL A 477 -4.03 7.70 -31.26
CA VAL A 477 -2.94 8.49 -31.84
C VAL A 477 -2.08 9.02 -30.71
N LEU A 478 -0.74 8.96 -30.84
CA LEU A 478 0.19 9.52 -29.86
C LEU A 478 0.86 10.77 -30.43
N LEU A 479 0.61 11.93 -29.82
CA LEU A 479 1.20 13.21 -30.21
C LEU A 479 2.01 13.76 -29.05
N TYR A 480 3.34 13.69 -29.12
CA TYR A 480 4.22 13.96 -27.97
C TYR A 480 5.31 15.00 -28.31
N PRO A 481 5.80 15.78 -27.33
CA PRO A 481 6.87 16.73 -27.58
C PRO A 481 8.16 15.98 -27.89
N ALA A 482 8.86 16.34 -28.97
CA ALA A 482 10.09 15.73 -29.48
C ALA A 482 11.28 15.96 -28.53
N SER A 483 11.20 15.34 -27.36
CA SER A 483 12.10 15.50 -26.24
C SER A 483 12.22 14.16 -25.51
N ARG A 484 13.29 13.98 -24.73
CA ARG A 484 13.47 12.78 -23.89
C ARG A 484 12.28 12.51 -22.96
N TYR A 485 11.63 13.57 -22.46
CA TYR A 485 10.44 13.46 -21.63
C TYR A 485 9.25 12.93 -22.44
N GLY A 486 8.93 13.57 -23.57
CA GLY A 486 7.80 13.16 -24.42
C GLY A 486 7.96 11.75 -24.98
N GLU A 487 9.17 11.37 -25.39
CA GLU A 487 9.46 10.00 -25.82
C GLU A 487 9.24 8.96 -24.71
N ARG A 488 9.52 9.31 -23.44
CA ARG A 488 9.24 8.42 -22.30
C ARG A 488 7.73 8.24 -22.13
N MET A 489 6.97 9.33 -22.17
CA MET A 489 5.51 9.28 -22.04
C MET A 489 4.86 8.49 -23.19
N MET A 490 5.34 8.70 -24.41
CA MET A 490 4.91 7.95 -25.60
C MET A 490 5.14 6.45 -25.41
N ARG A 491 6.34 6.03 -24.99
CA ARG A 491 6.64 4.61 -24.76
C ARG A 491 5.74 4.01 -23.67
N LEU A 492 5.62 4.68 -22.52
CA LEU A 492 4.74 4.22 -21.44
C LEU A 492 3.30 4.03 -21.91
N PHE A 493 2.77 4.97 -22.70
CA PHE A 493 1.40 4.89 -23.20
C PHE A 493 1.26 3.77 -24.22
N TRP A 494 2.19 3.68 -25.18
CA TRP A 494 2.23 2.62 -26.19
C TRP A 494 2.24 1.23 -25.53
N ASP A 495 3.15 1.01 -24.59
CA ASP A 495 3.32 -0.29 -23.92
C ASP A 495 2.06 -0.69 -23.17
N ASN A 496 1.40 0.25 -22.48
CA ASN A 496 0.15 -0.01 -21.77
C ASN A 496 -1.04 -0.29 -22.71
N VAL A 497 -1.14 0.42 -23.85
CA VAL A 497 -2.19 0.15 -24.85
C VAL A 497 -1.98 -1.23 -25.48
N ALA A 498 -0.75 -1.54 -25.89
CA ALA A 498 -0.41 -2.82 -26.52
C ALA A 498 -0.66 -4.00 -25.57
N ALA A 499 -0.30 -3.86 -24.29
CA ALA A 499 -0.55 -4.88 -23.27
C ALA A 499 -2.04 -5.21 -23.08
N ARG A 500 -2.94 -4.27 -23.43
CA ARG A 500 -4.40 -4.40 -23.30
C ARG A 500 -5.09 -4.70 -24.64
N GLY A 501 -4.32 -4.95 -25.71
CA GLY A 501 -4.85 -5.28 -27.03
C GLY A 501 -5.41 -4.10 -27.82
N GLY A 502 -5.11 -2.85 -27.42
CA GLY A 502 -5.46 -1.67 -28.21
C GLY A 502 -4.49 -1.43 -29.37
N HIS A 503 -4.87 -0.53 -30.27
CA HIS A 503 -4.12 -0.24 -31.49
C HIS A 503 -3.62 1.21 -31.53
N ILE A 504 -2.34 1.39 -31.82
CA ILE A 504 -1.78 2.71 -32.12
C ILE A 504 -1.85 2.93 -33.64
N VAL A 505 -2.68 3.89 -34.07
CA VAL A 505 -2.93 4.24 -35.47
C VAL A 505 -1.80 5.10 -36.02
N ALA A 506 -1.35 6.08 -35.22
CA ALA A 506 -0.27 6.98 -35.62
C ALA A 506 0.52 7.48 -34.41
N VAL A 507 1.78 7.84 -34.65
CA VAL A 507 2.69 8.42 -33.66
C VAL A 507 3.45 9.57 -34.29
N ALA A 508 3.38 10.74 -33.67
CA ALA A 508 4.03 11.94 -34.14
C ALA A 508 4.70 12.70 -32.98
N GLY A 509 5.97 13.06 -33.19
CA GLY A 509 6.68 14.01 -32.33
C GLY A 509 6.46 15.43 -32.83
N TYR A 510 6.29 16.39 -31.93
CA TYR A 510 6.16 17.81 -32.29
C TYR A 510 7.24 18.68 -31.62
N ASP A 511 7.61 19.79 -32.25
CA ASP A 511 8.43 20.85 -31.66
C ASP A 511 7.78 22.23 -31.88
N ILE A 512 7.39 22.89 -30.80
CA ILE A 512 6.70 24.19 -30.81
C ILE A 512 7.65 25.33 -30.38
N SER A 513 8.92 25.02 -30.09
CA SER A 513 9.87 25.96 -29.48
C SER A 513 10.45 27.05 -30.42
N GLY A 514 10.01 27.11 -31.69
CA GLY A 514 10.43 28.11 -32.68
C GLY A 514 9.28 28.69 -33.49
N ASP A 515 9.23 30.03 -33.60
CA ASP A 515 8.27 30.82 -34.38
C ASP A 515 7.94 30.27 -35.78
N ARG A 516 6.67 30.38 -36.19
CA ARG A 516 6.06 30.10 -37.51
C ARG A 516 6.20 28.69 -38.11
N ASP A 517 7.30 27.98 -37.93
CA ASP A 517 7.54 26.66 -38.53
C ASP A 517 6.87 25.50 -37.76
N GLY A 518 6.70 25.63 -36.44
CA GLY A 518 6.03 24.61 -35.61
C GLY A 518 4.51 24.49 -35.85
N GLN A 519 3.85 25.55 -36.36
CA GLN A 519 2.44 25.47 -36.76
C GLN A 519 2.27 24.73 -38.09
N SER A 520 3.19 24.92 -39.05
CA SER A 520 3.19 24.12 -40.29
C SER A 520 3.44 22.65 -40.03
N ASP A 521 4.27 22.31 -39.04
CA ASP A 521 4.55 20.92 -38.64
C ASP A 521 3.31 20.23 -38.06
N LEU A 522 2.62 20.86 -37.10
CA LEU A 522 1.36 20.32 -36.54
C LEU A 522 0.28 20.16 -37.61
N LYS A 523 0.13 21.13 -38.50
CA LYS A 523 -0.81 21.02 -39.62
C LYS A 523 -0.50 19.79 -40.48
N GLY A 524 0.77 19.61 -40.86
CA GLY A 524 1.23 18.47 -41.64
C GLY A 524 0.96 17.14 -40.93
N ILE A 525 1.26 17.07 -39.63
CA ILE A 525 1.00 15.90 -38.78
C ILE A 525 -0.49 15.53 -38.82
N PHE A 526 -1.41 16.48 -38.60
CA PHE A 526 -2.84 16.20 -38.62
C PHE A 526 -3.36 15.89 -40.03
N GLU A 527 -2.85 16.54 -41.08
CA GLU A 527 -3.17 16.21 -42.47
C GLU A 527 -2.70 14.79 -42.85
N GLU A 528 -1.57 14.32 -42.32
CA GLU A 528 -1.06 12.97 -42.52
C GLU A 528 -1.88 11.93 -41.75
N ILE A 529 -2.14 12.17 -40.46
CA ILE A 529 -2.94 11.26 -39.62
C ILE A 529 -4.34 11.05 -40.17
N THR A 530 -4.95 12.08 -40.75
CA THR A 530 -6.31 12.02 -41.32
C THR A 530 -6.33 11.73 -42.82
N GLY A 531 -5.17 11.54 -43.46
CA GLY A 531 -5.06 11.27 -44.88
C GLY A 531 -5.52 12.42 -45.79
N LEU A 532 -5.63 13.65 -45.27
CA LEU A 532 -5.95 14.84 -46.07
C LEU A 532 -4.86 15.19 -47.10
N ASN A 533 -3.62 14.76 -46.85
CA ASN A 533 -2.51 14.91 -47.77
C ASN A 533 -2.33 13.72 -48.74
N ARG A 534 -3.27 12.77 -48.77
CA ARG A 534 -3.16 11.60 -49.66
C ARG A 534 -3.17 12.02 -51.13
N PRO A 535 -2.39 11.36 -51.99
CA PRO A 535 -2.47 11.59 -53.42
C PRO A 535 -3.85 11.15 -53.93
N LEU A 536 -4.55 12.06 -54.63
CA LEU A 536 -5.85 11.80 -55.23
C LEU A 536 -5.67 11.08 -56.56
N ASP A 537 -6.42 10.01 -56.79
CA ASP A 537 -6.47 9.39 -58.11
C ASP A 537 -7.42 10.15 -59.06
N ALA A 538 -7.46 9.72 -60.32
CA ALA A 538 -8.29 10.37 -61.34
C ALA A 538 -9.81 10.27 -61.02
N ALA A 539 -10.23 9.25 -60.27
CA ALA A 539 -11.62 9.07 -59.88
C ALA A 539 -11.98 9.97 -58.69
N ASP A 540 -11.11 10.06 -57.69
CA ASP A 540 -11.24 10.96 -56.55
C ASP A 540 -11.27 12.43 -57.01
N THR A 541 -10.42 12.79 -57.96
CA THR A 541 -10.36 14.15 -58.51
C THR A 541 -11.65 14.51 -59.24
N ALA A 542 -12.17 13.60 -60.08
CA ALA A 542 -13.42 13.81 -60.79
C ALA A 542 -14.64 13.88 -59.85
N LEU A 543 -14.61 13.13 -58.75
CA LEU A 543 -15.65 13.16 -57.72
C LEU A 543 -15.65 14.51 -56.99
N LEU A 544 -14.49 15.00 -56.57
CA LEU A 544 -14.33 16.30 -55.90
C LEU A 544 -14.78 17.46 -56.80
N ASP A 545 -14.39 17.44 -58.08
CA ASP A 545 -14.82 18.44 -59.06
C ASP A 545 -16.34 18.45 -59.26
N ALA A 546 -17.00 17.27 -59.21
CA ALA A 546 -18.45 17.14 -59.38
C ALA A 546 -19.26 17.66 -58.17
N VAL A 547 -18.71 17.57 -56.96
CA VAL A 547 -19.35 18.09 -55.74
C VAL A 547 -18.91 19.53 -55.39
N GLY A 548 -17.92 20.07 -56.11
CA GLY A 548 -17.43 21.43 -55.93
C GLY A 548 -16.40 21.58 -54.81
N ASP A 549 -15.84 20.48 -54.33
CA ASP A 549 -14.83 20.46 -53.27
C ASP A 549 -13.41 20.48 -53.82
N ARG A 550 -12.46 20.91 -52.98
CA ARG A 550 -11.05 21.08 -53.35
C ARG A 550 -10.09 20.17 -52.59
N ARG A 551 -10.60 19.40 -51.63
CA ARG A 551 -9.82 18.51 -50.75
C ARG A 551 -10.64 17.25 -50.42
N PRO A 552 -10.00 16.10 -50.21
CA PRO A 552 -10.68 14.90 -49.75
C PRO A 552 -11.25 15.09 -48.33
N ASP A 553 -12.27 14.31 -47.99
CA ASP A 553 -12.77 14.22 -46.61
C ASP A 553 -11.70 13.57 -45.71
N PRO A 554 -11.54 14.06 -44.46
CA PRO A 554 -10.61 13.47 -43.50
C PRO A 554 -11.07 12.07 -43.07
N ILE A 555 -10.13 11.14 -42.96
CA ILE A 555 -10.35 9.81 -42.36
C ILE A 555 -10.04 9.90 -40.87
N VAL A 556 -11.07 9.89 -40.04
CA VAL A 556 -10.94 9.84 -38.57
C VAL A 556 -11.27 8.43 -38.11
N ASP A 557 -10.28 7.53 -38.17
CA ASP A 557 -10.40 6.13 -37.78
C ASP A 557 -9.74 5.87 -36.42
N PHE A 558 -9.81 6.80 -35.47
CA PHE A 558 -9.25 6.63 -34.13
C PHE A 558 -10.17 7.26 -33.08
N ASP A 559 -10.15 6.69 -31.88
CA ASP A 559 -11.07 7.04 -30.81
C ASP A 559 -10.48 8.10 -29.87
N ALA A 560 -9.15 8.11 -29.71
CA ALA A 560 -8.47 9.03 -28.81
C ALA A 560 -7.08 9.50 -29.29
N ILE A 561 -6.70 10.72 -28.92
CA ILE A 561 -5.35 11.29 -29.09
C ILE A 561 -4.72 11.50 -27.70
N PHE A 562 -3.58 10.88 -27.43
CA PHE A 562 -2.81 11.15 -26.22
C PHE A 562 -1.79 12.27 -26.45
N VAL A 563 -1.83 13.30 -25.62
CA VAL A 563 -0.97 14.50 -25.72
C VAL A 563 -0.32 14.82 -24.36
N PRO A 564 0.85 14.22 -24.04
CA PRO A 564 1.59 14.56 -22.83
C PRO A 564 2.29 15.91 -22.95
N ILE A 565 2.20 16.74 -21.91
CA ILE A 565 2.94 18.01 -21.83
C ILE A 565 3.80 18.07 -20.56
N GLY A 566 4.81 18.94 -20.54
CA GLY A 566 5.64 19.21 -19.35
C GLY A 566 5.15 20.40 -18.51
N PRO A 567 5.79 20.68 -17.35
CA PRO A 567 5.36 21.70 -16.36
C PRO A 567 5.32 23.16 -16.86
N ASN A 568 5.89 23.46 -18.03
CA ASN A 568 5.86 24.79 -18.65
C ASN A 568 5.34 24.76 -20.10
N SER A 569 4.66 23.69 -20.50
CA SER A 569 4.21 23.45 -21.87
C SER A 569 2.69 23.65 -22.05
N ALA A 570 2.03 24.39 -21.15
CA ALA A 570 0.61 24.70 -21.28
C ALA A 570 0.27 25.48 -22.57
N ALA A 571 1.22 26.29 -23.06
CA ALA A 571 1.06 27.03 -24.31
C ALA A 571 0.99 26.12 -25.54
N ASP A 572 1.76 25.02 -25.53
CA ASP A 572 1.79 24.02 -26.60
C ASP A 572 0.39 23.44 -26.83
N LEU A 573 -0.31 23.15 -25.73
CA LEU A 573 -1.64 22.57 -25.78
C LEU A 573 -2.67 23.51 -26.41
N ARG A 574 -2.53 24.84 -26.26
CA ARG A 574 -3.41 25.82 -26.91
C ARG A 574 -3.31 25.77 -28.42
N VAL A 575 -2.09 25.54 -28.93
CA VAL A 575 -1.82 25.42 -30.36
C VAL A 575 -2.41 24.11 -30.87
N ILE A 576 -2.13 23.00 -30.17
CA ILE A 576 -2.62 21.66 -30.52
C ILE A 576 -4.17 21.59 -30.51
N ALA A 577 -4.82 22.23 -29.53
CA ALA A 577 -6.28 22.21 -29.36
C ALA A 577 -7.07 22.73 -30.57
N SER A 578 -6.45 23.52 -31.45
CA SER A 578 -7.15 24.06 -32.62
C SER A 578 -7.17 23.08 -33.81
N TYR A 579 -6.26 22.11 -33.85
CA TYR A 579 -6.10 21.24 -35.03
C TYR A 579 -7.16 20.14 -35.19
N PRO A 580 -7.66 19.49 -34.12
CA PRO A 580 -8.74 18.51 -34.26
C PRO A 580 -9.99 19.08 -34.96
N VAL A 581 -10.31 20.36 -34.72
CA VAL A 581 -11.40 21.08 -35.39
C VAL A 581 -11.11 21.28 -36.89
N THR A 582 -9.86 21.51 -37.27
CA THR A 582 -9.48 21.75 -38.67
C THR A 582 -9.52 20.50 -39.55
N VAL A 583 -9.60 19.31 -38.95
CA VAL A 583 -9.58 18.01 -39.65
C VAL A 583 -10.81 17.14 -39.30
N ASP A 584 -11.90 17.78 -38.87
CA ASP A 584 -13.18 17.14 -38.47
C ASP A 584 -13.05 16.01 -37.41
N ALA A 585 -12.00 16.05 -36.60
CA ALA A 585 -11.74 15.10 -35.51
C ALA A 585 -12.31 15.56 -34.16
N GLU A 586 -13.35 16.40 -34.17
CA GLU A 586 -13.95 17.02 -32.96
C GLU A 586 -14.58 16.02 -32.00
N ARG A 587 -14.93 14.83 -32.50
CA ARG A 587 -15.52 13.73 -31.71
C ARG A 587 -14.47 12.85 -31.05
N VAL A 588 -13.19 13.02 -31.38
CA VAL A 588 -12.09 12.23 -30.85
C VAL A 588 -11.77 12.70 -29.42
N MET A 589 -11.59 11.74 -28.52
CA MET A 589 -11.22 12.03 -27.14
C MET A 589 -9.76 12.52 -27.07
N ILE A 590 -9.49 13.64 -26.41
CA ILE A 590 -8.11 14.05 -26.15
C ILE A 590 -7.74 13.65 -24.72
N LEU A 591 -6.65 12.90 -24.58
CA LEU A 591 -6.14 12.36 -23.33
C LEU A 591 -4.87 13.09 -22.89
N GLY A 592 -4.84 13.52 -21.63
CA GLY A 592 -3.76 14.30 -21.05
C GLY A 592 -3.14 13.68 -19.79
N ASN A 593 -1.90 14.04 -19.52
CA ASN A 593 -1.22 13.72 -18.25
C ASN A 593 -1.46 14.81 -17.20
N ARG A 594 -0.95 14.63 -15.97
CA ARG A 594 -1.20 15.55 -14.83
C ARG A 594 -0.93 17.03 -15.09
N PHE A 595 0.01 17.36 -15.98
CA PHE A 595 0.37 18.74 -16.29
C PHE A 595 -0.76 19.51 -17.00
N TRP A 596 -1.81 18.80 -17.43
CA TRP A 596 -3.07 19.39 -17.87
C TRP A 596 -3.85 20.09 -16.75
N ASN A 597 -3.60 19.73 -15.48
CA ASN A 597 -4.25 20.33 -14.30
C ASN A 597 -3.67 21.71 -13.95
N ALA A 598 -3.58 22.60 -14.94
CA ALA A 598 -3.08 23.95 -14.81
C ALA A 598 -4.18 24.99 -15.10
N GLU A 599 -4.21 26.08 -14.33
CA GLU A 599 -5.17 27.16 -14.52
C GLU A 599 -5.07 27.79 -15.92
N SER A 600 -3.84 27.93 -16.44
CA SER A 600 -3.59 28.44 -17.78
C SER A 600 -4.24 27.59 -18.88
N ILE A 601 -4.44 26.30 -18.67
CA ILE A 601 -5.05 25.40 -19.65
C ILE A 601 -6.57 25.57 -19.68
N LEU A 602 -7.21 25.70 -18.51
CA LEU A 602 -8.65 25.95 -18.43
C LEU A 602 -9.07 27.24 -19.12
N VAL A 603 -8.30 28.30 -18.90
CA VAL A 603 -8.64 29.63 -19.44
C VAL A 603 -8.34 29.69 -20.94
N ALA A 604 -7.26 29.04 -21.39
CA ALA A 604 -6.72 29.27 -22.72
C ALA A 604 -7.27 28.35 -23.82
N ALA A 605 -8.06 27.34 -23.48
CA ALA A 605 -8.62 26.40 -24.45
C ALA A 605 -9.91 26.90 -25.14
N GLU A 606 -10.54 28.00 -24.69
CA GLU A 606 -11.75 28.61 -25.30
C GLU A 606 -12.86 27.60 -25.69
N GLY A 607 -12.98 26.47 -24.98
CA GLY A 607 -13.93 25.40 -25.29
C GLY A 607 -13.49 24.40 -26.39
N LYS A 608 -12.32 24.58 -27.01
CA LYS A 608 -11.75 23.67 -28.02
C LYS A 608 -11.28 22.33 -27.46
N LEU A 609 -10.99 22.27 -26.16
CA LEU A 609 -10.68 21.03 -25.43
C LEU A 609 -11.89 20.47 -24.68
N ARG A 610 -13.11 20.81 -25.11
CA ARG A 610 -14.33 20.28 -24.48
C ARG A 610 -14.31 18.76 -24.51
N ASN A 611 -14.68 18.15 -23.38
CA ASN A 611 -14.69 16.70 -23.15
C ASN A 611 -13.29 16.06 -23.08
N ALA A 612 -12.19 16.79 -23.26
CA ALA A 612 -10.86 16.21 -23.08
C ALA A 612 -10.68 15.73 -21.64
N VAL A 613 -10.01 14.58 -21.48
CA VAL A 613 -9.81 13.90 -20.20
C VAL A 613 -8.33 13.91 -19.83
N PHE A 614 -8.03 14.16 -18.57
CA PHE A 614 -6.69 13.96 -18.03
C PHE A 614 -6.71 13.29 -16.67
N VAL A 615 -5.58 12.72 -16.29
CA VAL A 615 -5.38 12.06 -14.99
C VAL A 615 -4.52 12.95 -14.08
N ASP A 616 -4.86 13.03 -12.80
CA ASP A 616 -4.01 13.60 -11.75
C ASP A 616 -4.38 12.95 -10.40
N SER A 617 -3.59 13.20 -9.36
CA SER A 617 -3.90 12.81 -7.98
C SER A 617 -4.30 14.01 -7.12
N TYR A 618 -4.58 15.18 -7.69
CA TYR A 618 -5.01 16.37 -6.95
C TYR A 618 -6.24 17.03 -7.56
N ASP A 619 -7.34 17.13 -6.78
CA ASP A 619 -8.58 17.77 -7.22
C ASP A 619 -8.55 19.29 -7.04
N ARG A 620 -8.13 19.99 -8.09
CA ARG A 620 -8.15 21.46 -8.13
C ARG A 620 -9.56 22.06 -8.20
N SER A 621 -10.59 21.30 -8.59
CA SER A 621 -11.98 21.78 -8.53
C SER A 621 -12.41 22.01 -7.07
N GLY A 622 -11.87 21.20 -6.15
CA GLY A 622 -12.21 21.12 -4.72
C GLY A 622 -13.70 21.18 -4.52
N LYS A 623 -14.37 20.15 -5.02
CA LYS A 623 -15.68 19.80 -4.52
C LYS A 623 -15.58 19.10 -3.15
N ASP A 624 -14.44 18.49 -2.85
CA ASP A 624 -14.17 17.93 -1.54
C ASP A 624 -13.74 19.02 -0.51
N VAL A 625 -14.08 18.78 0.76
CA VAL A 625 -13.86 19.74 1.87
C VAL A 625 -12.38 19.95 2.17
N GLN A 626 -11.54 18.92 2.05
CA GLN A 626 -10.12 19.00 2.39
C GLN A 626 -9.34 19.86 1.40
N SER A 627 -9.57 19.66 0.11
CA SER A 627 -9.01 20.43 -1.00
C SER A 627 -9.50 21.88 -0.96
N GLN A 628 -10.75 22.15 -0.57
CA GLN A 628 -11.23 23.51 -0.36
C GLN A 628 -10.48 24.21 0.77
N ASP A 629 -10.38 23.57 1.94
CA ASP A 629 -9.65 24.12 3.09
C ASP A 629 -8.18 24.38 2.73
N PHE A 630 -7.52 23.40 2.11
CA PHE A 630 -6.13 23.51 1.66
C PHE A 630 -5.93 24.69 0.70
N ARG A 631 -6.78 24.83 -0.33
CA ARG A 631 -6.68 25.97 -1.26
C ARG A 631 -6.92 27.31 -0.59
N ASN A 632 -7.92 27.39 0.29
CA ASN A 632 -8.22 28.62 1.01
C ASN A 632 -7.04 29.02 1.89
N ARG A 633 -6.45 28.07 2.62
CA ARG A 633 -5.25 28.30 3.43
C ARG A 633 -4.06 28.72 2.58
N HIS A 634 -3.85 28.05 1.46
CA HIS A 634 -2.79 28.42 0.51
C HIS A 634 -2.97 29.86 -0.01
N PHE A 635 -4.19 30.23 -0.40
CA PHE A 635 -4.50 31.60 -0.85
C PHE A 635 -4.32 32.62 0.27
N LEU A 636 -4.76 32.34 1.50
CA LEU A 636 -4.54 33.21 2.65
C LEU A 636 -3.04 33.42 2.93
N MET A 637 -2.23 32.37 2.81
CA MET A 637 -0.81 32.41 3.10
C MET A 637 0.01 33.06 1.98
N TYR A 638 -0.36 32.88 0.71
CA TYR A 638 0.48 33.24 -0.43
C TYR A 638 -0.17 34.16 -1.47
N GLY A 639 -1.48 34.44 -1.36
CA GLY A 639 -2.24 35.25 -2.33
C GLY A 639 -1.77 36.70 -2.46
N HIS A 640 -0.98 37.19 -1.49
CA HIS A 640 -0.36 38.52 -1.55
C HIS A 640 0.91 38.58 -2.43
N ARG A 641 1.42 37.44 -2.93
CA ARG A 641 2.60 37.41 -3.80
C ARG A 641 2.24 37.95 -5.19
N LEU A 642 3.07 38.83 -5.75
CA LEU A 642 2.87 39.42 -7.08
C LEU A 642 2.66 38.37 -8.19
N ASN A 643 3.34 37.22 -8.08
CA ASN A 643 3.24 36.10 -9.01
C ASN A 643 2.59 34.89 -8.32
N TYR A 644 1.50 35.11 -7.60
CA TYR A 644 0.75 34.03 -6.98
C TYR A 644 0.32 32.99 -8.04
N ARG A 645 0.51 31.71 -7.69
CA ARG A 645 0.00 30.58 -8.44
C ARG A 645 -0.89 29.78 -7.51
N ALA A 646 -2.03 29.33 -8.00
CA ALA A 646 -2.85 28.37 -7.29
C ALA A 646 -2.03 27.10 -6.96
N PRO A 647 -2.30 26.42 -5.84
CA PRO A 647 -1.54 25.23 -5.46
C PRO A 647 -1.73 24.12 -6.51
N THR A 648 -0.64 23.43 -6.82
CA THR A 648 -0.59 22.32 -7.77
C THR A 648 -0.47 20.98 -7.03
N TYR A 649 -0.39 19.88 -7.78
CA TYR A 649 0.02 18.58 -7.24
C TYR A 649 1.30 18.65 -6.39
N TYR A 650 2.29 19.45 -6.79
CA TYR A 650 3.57 19.55 -6.07
C TYR A 650 3.44 20.31 -4.75
N THR A 651 2.58 21.31 -4.67
CA THR A 651 2.22 21.93 -3.39
C THR A 651 1.44 20.96 -2.52
N ALA A 652 0.45 20.26 -3.08
CA ALA A 652 -0.40 19.32 -2.38
C ALA A 652 0.41 18.13 -1.81
N ILE A 653 1.35 17.57 -2.58
CA ILE A 653 2.17 16.45 -2.11
C ILE A 653 3.14 16.88 -1.01
N GLY A 654 3.73 18.09 -1.09
CA GLY A 654 4.55 18.61 -0.01
C GLY A 654 3.74 18.75 1.29
N TYR A 655 2.54 19.30 1.18
CA TYR A 655 1.61 19.45 2.29
C TYR A 655 1.21 18.11 2.92
N ASP A 656 0.77 17.13 2.12
CA ASP A 656 0.39 15.81 2.61
C ASP A 656 1.57 15.04 3.18
N THR A 657 2.75 15.11 2.55
CA THR A 657 3.94 14.38 3.05
C THR A 657 4.28 14.79 4.47
N LEU A 658 4.29 16.09 4.75
CA LEU A 658 4.62 16.56 6.09
C LEU A 658 3.52 16.20 7.08
N ASN A 659 2.25 16.51 6.80
CA ASN A 659 1.14 16.17 7.69
C ASN A 659 1.06 14.66 7.98
N MET A 660 1.35 13.81 6.99
CA MET A 660 1.42 12.36 7.15
C MET A 660 2.55 11.96 8.10
N LEU A 661 3.75 12.52 7.95
CA LEU A 661 4.88 12.25 8.85
C LEU A 661 4.61 12.77 10.27
N GLU A 662 4.06 13.98 10.41
CA GLU A 662 3.70 14.56 11.71
C GLU A 662 2.68 13.67 12.42
N LYS A 663 1.61 13.29 11.73
CA LYS A 663 0.57 12.38 12.23
C LYS A 663 1.15 11.04 12.65
N LEU A 664 2.03 10.45 11.85
CA LEU A 664 2.67 9.17 12.16
C LEU A 664 3.54 9.28 13.42
N VAL A 665 4.44 10.26 13.49
CA VAL A 665 5.33 10.46 14.63
C VAL A 665 4.53 10.69 15.92
N GLU A 666 3.44 11.46 15.85
CA GLU A 666 2.55 11.72 16.99
C GLU A 666 1.78 10.47 17.41
N GLN A 667 1.11 9.77 16.48
CA GLN A 667 0.22 8.64 16.77
C GLN A 667 0.96 7.39 17.25
N THR A 668 2.14 7.11 16.68
CA THR A 668 2.93 5.93 17.07
C THR A 668 3.94 6.24 18.18
N HIS A 669 3.99 7.49 18.65
CA HIS A 669 4.99 8.00 19.59
C HIS A 669 6.43 7.63 19.18
N THR A 670 6.67 7.62 17.87
CA THR A 670 7.94 7.18 17.30
C THR A 670 9.04 8.17 17.64
N ARG A 671 10.15 7.65 18.18
CA ARG A 671 11.33 8.46 18.51
C ARG A 671 12.61 8.06 17.76
N SER A 672 12.52 7.07 16.88
CA SER A 672 13.67 6.56 16.12
C SER A 672 13.37 6.47 14.63
N ARG A 673 14.42 6.53 13.82
CA ARG A 673 14.33 6.47 12.35
C ARG A 673 13.77 5.13 11.91
N ARG A 674 14.23 4.05 12.53
CA ARG A 674 13.72 2.68 12.30
C ARG A 674 12.23 2.58 12.59
N ALA A 675 11.77 3.11 13.72
CA ALA A 675 10.35 3.05 14.07
C ALA A 675 9.49 3.90 13.12
N LEU A 676 9.99 5.04 12.61
CA LEU A 676 9.28 5.82 11.60
C LEU A 676 9.17 5.06 10.27
N ALA A 677 10.25 4.40 9.84
CA ALA A 677 10.24 3.58 8.63
C ALA A 677 9.22 2.43 8.74
N GLN A 678 9.17 1.76 9.88
CA GLN A 678 8.18 0.71 10.15
C GLN A 678 6.75 1.25 10.23
N ALA A 679 6.56 2.44 10.79
CA ALA A 679 5.27 3.10 10.85
C ALA A 679 4.75 3.46 9.45
N LEU A 680 5.62 3.93 8.55
CA LEU A 680 5.28 4.19 7.14
C LEU A 680 4.82 2.93 6.41
N LEU A 681 5.53 1.80 6.60
CA LEU A 681 5.18 0.51 5.97
C LEU A 681 3.87 -0.10 6.50
N LYS A 682 3.50 0.20 7.75
CA LYS A 682 2.29 -0.32 8.41
C LYS A 682 1.16 0.71 8.48
N MET A 683 1.33 1.85 7.80
CA MET A 683 0.42 2.97 7.90
C MET A 683 -0.96 2.58 7.33
N PRO A 684 -2.06 2.82 8.06
CA PRO A 684 -3.40 2.70 7.47
C PRO A 684 -3.56 3.72 6.33
N PRO A 685 -4.53 3.56 5.40
CA PRO A 685 -4.74 4.52 4.32
C PRO A 685 -4.82 5.97 4.86
N TYR A 686 -3.91 6.81 4.39
CA TYR A 686 -3.86 8.23 4.71
C TYR A 686 -4.76 8.99 3.74
N ASP A 687 -5.80 9.62 4.26
CA ASP A 687 -6.70 10.49 3.52
C ASP A 687 -6.16 11.93 3.57
N GLY A 688 -5.63 12.39 2.43
CA GLY A 688 -5.04 13.71 2.24
C GLY A 688 -5.54 14.38 0.97
N VAL A 689 -5.05 15.60 0.69
CA VAL A 689 -5.51 16.38 -0.48
C VAL A 689 -5.06 15.78 -1.82
N THR A 690 -4.08 14.88 -1.79
CA THR A 690 -3.62 14.10 -2.94
C THR A 690 -4.29 12.72 -3.06
N GLY A 691 -5.41 12.54 -2.38
CA GLY A 691 -6.18 11.29 -2.33
C GLY A 691 -5.63 10.27 -1.35
N LEU A 692 -6.33 9.13 -1.26
CA LEU A 692 -5.94 8.02 -0.39
C LEU A 692 -4.54 7.51 -0.76
N THR A 693 -3.67 7.44 0.24
CA THR A 693 -2.28 7.01 0.10
C THR A 693 -1.95 5.88 1.08
N THR A 694 -1.33 4.81 0.59
CA THR A 694 -0.68 3.78 1.41
C THR A 694 0.69 3.43 0.83
N PHE A 695 1.57 2.81 1.61
CA PHE A 695 2.88 2.35 1.13
C PHE A 695 2.92 0.84 1.03
N LEU A 696 3.43 0.34 -0.09
CA LEU A 696 3.77 -1.07 -0.25
C LEU A 696 5.05 -1.42 0.53
N GLU A 697 5.32 -2.70 0.72
CA GLU A 697 6.58 -3.19 1.30
C GLU A 697 7.83 -2.74 0.50
N THR A 698 7.64 -2.38 -0.77
CA THR A 698 8.69 -1.82 -1.63
C THR A 698 9.03 -0.36 -1.31
N GLY A 699 8.21 0.33 -0.48
CA GLY A 699 8.28 1.77 -0.25
C GLY A 699 7.52 2.61 -1.28
N GLU A 700 6.90 1.97 -2.27
CA GLU A 700 6.12 2.64 -3.31
C GLU A 700 4.75 3.07 -2.75
N ALA A 701 4.37 4.33 -2.97
CA ALA A 701 3.03 4.79 -2.62
C ALA A 701 1.99 4.31 -3.63
N VAL A 702 0.97 3.61 -3.16
CA VAL A 702 -0.25 3.35 -3.93
C VAL A 702 -1.24 4.48 -3.66
N LYS A 703 -1.63 5.16 -4.73
CA LYS A 703 -2.49 6.35 -4.68
C LYS A 703 -3.68 6.22 -5.60
N GLU A 704 -4.81 6.76 -5.18
CA GLU A 704 -5.98 6.92 -6.06
C GLU A 704 -5.62 7.76 -7.31
N SER A 705 -6.06 7.31 -8.49
CA SER A 705 -6.07 8.16 -9.70
C SER A 705 -7.40 8.88 -9.78
N MET A 706 -7.35 10.19 -9.99
CA MET A 706 -8.53 10.99 -10.28
C MET A 706 -8.52 11.36 -11.76
N PHE A 707 -9.66 11.19 -12.42
CA PHE A 707 -9.84 11.56 -13.82
C PHE A 707 -10.67 12.84 -13.88
N PHE A 708 -10.28 13.75 -14.75
CA PHE A 708 -10.92 15.04 -14.90
C PHE A 708 -11.30 15.27 -16.36
N MET A 709 -12.51 15.76 -16.57
CA MET A 709 -13.00 16.17 -17.88
C MET A 709 -13.11 17.69 -17.94
N LEU A 710 -12.63 18.28 -19.03
CA LEU A 710 -12.70 19.72 -19.27
C LEU A 710 -14.09 20.15 -19.76
N GLU A 711 -14.66 21.15 -19.08
CA GLU A 711 -15.98 21.76 -19.38
C GLU A 711 -15.84 23.28 -19.47
N GLY A 712 -15.58 23.78 -20.68
CA GLY A 712 -15.35 25.21 -20.92
C GLY A 712 -14.12 25.70 -20.16
N THR A 713 -14.32 26.61 -19.19
CA THR A 713 -13.27 27.15 -18.32
C THR A 713 -13.20 26.46 -16.95
N SER A 714 -13.84 25.29 -16.82
CA SER A 714 -13.88 24.49 -15.59
C SER A 714 -13.46 23.04 -15.86
N GLN A 715 -13.29 22.26 -14.78
CA GLN A 715 -13.10 20.82 -14.87
C GLN A 715 -14.04 20.11 -13.90
N ARG A 716 -14.50 18.92 -14.26
CA ARG A 716 -15.23 18.04 -13.35
C ARG A 716 -14.46 16.73 -13.16
N ARG A 717 -14.43 16.23 -11.92
CA ARG A 717 -13.99 14.86 -11.64
C ARG A 717 -14.96 13.87 -12.28
N VAL A 718 -14.42 12.85 -12.92
CA VAL A 718 -15.13 11.72 -13.50
C VAL A 718 -14.83 10.50 -12.65
N PHE A 719 -15.87 9.77 -12.27
CA PHE A 719 -15.76 8.53 -11.52
C PHE A 719 -16.04 7.37 -12.49
N PRO A 720 -15.06 6.47 -12.70
CA PRO A 720 -15.28 5.27 -13.51
C PRO A 720 -16.27 4.29 -12.89
#